data_AF-A0A8J5Y238-F1
#
_entry.id   AF-A0A8J5Y238-F1
#
_cell.length_a   1.000
_cell.length_b   1.000
_cell.length_c   1.000
_cell.angle_alpha   90.00
_cell.angle_beta   90.00
_cell.angle_gamma   90.00
#
_symmetry.space_group_name_H-M   'P 1'
#
loop_
_entity.id
_entity.type
_entity.pdbx_description
1 polymer ?
#
loop_
_entity_poly.entity_id
_entity_poly.type
_entity_poly.pdbx_seq_one_letter_code
_entity_poly.pdbx_strand_id
1 'polypeptide(L)'
;MEESITQITEKNAVVRDWSLKTQREKGDSLVEGCVANFPEQITVNVRQNNLEDLVRIWNQWDSDTKGIFAERYGDIAHLITIRVDEQLIQAMVRFWDPAYQCFTFNQEDMTPTIEEYAALLRIDNVQFGKIYVKEPKPMTFKKKLVKLIDMTDAWVEKQIKKKNETICIPWSSLRELVLNHPDILKRVNLFALAIYGLVIFPKVLGYLEVAVVDFFERLKQGVNPVPTILAETFRSLNSCRKMGKGRFIGCAQLLNVWILSHFWKLERTPFHMFSKTFAPLEAYLKKEWPKEVTEQYWVSVFQNLRAEDITWRAPWIRPSILLYKCGSQDWVPLLGLWGGVGYAPLLVQRQFSSRQFLPATGGLTQFEFTFAGEGYMKRVRDTAKSWKEIFFMELALYADTLTQDYDMWRKQRVNSQQISSTNYTAQNPFLEEMPSELEIARQEFDTLQEENYQLKIEVQVERSRTEKVQREAEIVRNDLRDLHLENKKLRNTIKNSGLGKSTAEWREEISNIKGGMEFWKGKAKKEEEKAAHAAIELRKKNVEYEIVTAEFANSQSEHQELKRRTRDLENMLQSRQQQLDNLLKALEEKNDQYDRDIHAYEGTLQEKEMQLNFLINEIRKAAMQVVQLSDEAEVLSCQFPPSQRSSISEFLEQVKKQGNVARKFV
;
A
#
# COMPACT_ATOMS: atom_id res chain seq x y z
N MET A 1 4.47 25.64 0.21
CA MET A 1 3.96 24.32 -0.26
C MET A 1 4.08 24.19 -1.77
N GLU A 2 3.62 25.18 -2.56
CA GLU A 2 3.66 25.15 -4.03
C GLU A 2 5.08 25.06 -4.64
N GLU A 3 6.07 25.79 -4.09
CA GLU A 3 7.46 25.70 -4.58
C GLU A 3 8.09 24.32 -4.37
N SER A 4 7.79 23.67 -3.24
CA SER A 4 8.29 22.32 -2.92
C SER A 4 7.65 21.25 -3.81
N ILE A 5 6.34 21.35 -4.07
CA ILE A 5 5.63 20.46 -5.01
C ILE A 5 6.17 20.64 -6.43
N THR A 6 6.44 21.88 -6.85
CA THR A 6 6.99 22.20 -8.18
C THR A 6 8.38 21.58 -8.36
N GLN A 7 9.26 21.70 -7.36
CA GLN A 7 10.60 21.12 -7.41
C GLN A 7 10.61 19.57 -7.45
N ILE A 8 9.71 18.92 -6.70
CA ILE A 8 9.54 17.46 -6.75
C ILE A 8 9.03 17.05 -8.15
N THR A 9 8.10 17.81 -8.72
CA THR A 9 7.52 17.54 -10.04
C THR A 9 8.57 17.59 -11.15
N GLU A 10 9.47 18.57 -11.12
CA GLU A 10 10.57 18.70 -12.08
C GLU A 10 11.56 17.54 -11.99
N LYS A 11 11.98 17.14 -10.79
CA LYS A 11 12.86 15.97 -10.60
C LYS A 11 12.21 14.68 -11.10
N ASN A 12 10.91 14.51 -10.85
CA ASN A 12 10.18 13.33 -11.29
C ASN A 12 10.01 13.29 -12.80
N ALA A 13 9.91 14.44 -13.47
CA ALA A 13 9.89 14.51 -14.93
C ALA A 13 11.19 13.92 -15.55
N VAL A 14 12.35 14.18 -14.95
CA VAL A 14 13.63 13.61 -15.41
C VAL A 14 13.61 12.08 -15.39
N VAL A 15 13.11 11.49 -14.31
CA VAL A 15 13.03 10.02 -14.19
C VAL A 15 11.99 9.44 -15.15
N ARG A 16 10.85 10.11 -15.32
CA ARG A 16 9.83 9.71 -16.29
C ARG A 16 10.39 9.69 -17.71
N ASP A 17 11.06 10.77 -18.12
CA ASP A 17 11.59 10.90 -19.47
C ASP A 17 12.71 9.89 -19.73
N TRP A 18 13.56 9.63 -18.72
CA TRP A 18 14.53 8.54 -18.75
C TRP A 18 13.88 7.17 -18.92
N SER A 19 12.83 6.88 -18.14
CA SER A 19 12.13 5.59 -18.16
C SER A 19 11.45 5.35 -19.50
N LEU A 20 10.76 6.37 -20.04
CA LEU A 20 10.14 6.34 -21.36
C LEU A 20 11.16 6.07 -22.46
N LYS A 21 12.29 6.80 -22.47
CA LYS A 21 13.36 6.61 -23.45
C LYS A 21 13.95 5.21 -23.36
N THR A 22 14.23 4.74 -22.14
CA THR A 22 14.82 3.42 -21.89
C THR A 22 13.89 2.30 -22.35
N GLN A 23 12.59 2.40 -22.07
CA GLN A 23 11.60 1.41 -22.51
C GLN A 23 11.49 1.37 -24.05
N ARG A 24 11.56 2.53 -24.73
CA ARG A 24 11.56 2.59 -26.20
C ARG A 24 12.83 2.02 -26.83
N GLU A 25 13.99 2.21 -26.20
CA GLU A 25 15.29 1.74 -26.70
C GLU A 25 15.51 0.24 -26.45
N LYS A 26 15.18 -0.23 -25.24
CA LYS A 26 15.48 -1.60 -24.79
C LYS A 26 14.32 -2.57 -24.97
N GLY A 27 13.13 -2.04 -25.28
CA GLY A 27 11.91 -2.81 -25.43
C GLY A 27 11.33 -3.27 -24.10
N ASP A 28 10.30 -4.11 -24.22
CA ASP A 28 9.56 -4.67 -23.09
C ASP A 28 10.25 -5.91 -22.50
N SER A 29 9.84 -6.34 -21.30
CA SER A 29 10.35 -7.56 -20.67
C SER A 29 10.02 -8.81 -21.50
N LEU A 30 8.85 -8.82 -22.15
CA LEU A 30 8.45 -9.87 -23.10
C LEU A 30 8.45 -9.35 -24.53
N VAL A 31 8.94 -10.18 -25.45
CA VAL A 31 8.92 -9.88 -26.88
C VAL A 31 7.54 -10.22 -27.46
N GLU A 32 7.10 -9.45 -28.46
CA GLU A 32 5.86 -9.69 -29.18
C GLU A 32 5.83 -11.12 -29.78
N GLY A 33 4.70 -11.81 -29.63
CA GLY A 33 4.52 -13.21 -30.03
C GLY A 33 5.00 -14.25 -29.00
N CYS A 34 5.49 -13.85 -27.83
CA CYS A 34 5.81 -14.78 -26.75
C CYS A 34 4.53 -15.43 -26.18
N VAL A 35 4.39 -16.75 -26.34
CA VAL A 35 3.32 -17.53 -25.71
C VAL A 35 3.86 -18.15 -24.43
N ALA A 36 3.47 -17.59 -23.29
CA ALA A 36 3.78 -18.17 -22.00
C ALA A 36 2.90 -19.40 -21.76
N ASN A 37 3.51 -20.59 -21.81
CA ASN A 37 2.82 -21.84 -21.52
C ASN A 37 2.87 -22.11 -20.00
N PHE A 38 1.98 -21.46 -19.25
CA PHE A 38 1.84 -21.75 -17.83
C PHE A 38 0.70 -22.75 -17.57
N PRO A 39 0.81 -23.57 -16.51
CA PRO A 39 -0.28 -24.43 -16.10
C PRO A 39 -1.55 -23.64 -15.76
N GLU A 40 -2.70 -24.11 -16.25
CA GLU A 40 -4.03 -23.56 -15.93
C GLU A 40 -4.43 -23.85 -14.47
N GLN A 41 -4.07 -25.05 -14.00
CA GLN A 41 -4.20 -25.45 -12.61
C GLN A 41 -2.88 -25.24 -11.88
N ILE A 42 -2.95 -24.55 -10.75
CA ILE A 42 -1.82 -24.32 -9.86
C ILE A 42 -2.14 -24.99 -8.53
N THR A 43 -1.18 -25.64 -7.88
CA THR A 43 -1.33 -26.15 -6.52
C THR A 43 -0.10 -25.80 -5.69
N VAL A 44 -0.23 -24.78 -4.86
CA VAL A 44 0.81 -24.25 -3.99
C VAL A 44 0.62 -24.80 -2.59
N ASN A 45 1.68 -25.40 -2.05
CA ASN A 45 1.76 -25.77 -0.66
C ASN A 45 2.23 -24.56 0.16
N VAL A 46 1.34 -23.99 0.96
CA VAL A 46 1.61 -22.85 1.85
C VAL A 46 1.79 -23.27 3.31
N ARG A 47 1.99 -24.58 3.55
CA ARG A 47 2.03 -25.15 4.91
C ARG A 47 3.10 -24.49 5.77
N GLN A 48 2.68 -23.93 6.90
CA GLN A 48 3.53 -23.24 7.86
C GLN A 48 4.15 -24.17 8.91
N ASN A 49 5.15 -23.66 9.62
CA ASN A 49 5.68 -24.28 10.84
C ASN A 49 4.64 -24.20 11.96
N ASN A 50 4.68 -25.13 12.93
CA ASN A 50 3.97 -24.91 14.19
C ASN A 50 4.73 -23.82 14.97
N LEU A 51 4.05 -22.71 15.25
CA LEU A 51 4.61 -21.53 15.93
C LEU A 51 4.20 -21.42 17.40
N GLU A 52 3.44 -22.38 17.96
CA GLU A 52 2.96 -22.36 19.35
C GLU A 52 4.08 -22.15 20.37
N ASP A 53 5.22 -22.83 20.17
CA ASP A 53 6.39 -22.66 21.04
C ASP A 53 6.92 -21.21 21.01
N LEU A 54 6.95 -20.58 19.83
CA LEU A 54 7.41 -19.19 19.70
C LEU A 54 6.43 -18.22 20.34
N VAL A 55 5.13 -18.42 20.13
CA VAL A 55 4.06 -17.62 20.75
C VAL A 55 4.14 -17.73 22.28
N ARG A 56 4.31 -18.94 22.82
CA ARG A 56 4.44 -19.16 24.27
C ARG A 56 5.65 -18.45 24.84
N ILE A 57 6.82 -18.54 24.18
CA ILE A 57 8.05 -17.86 24.61
C ILE A 57 7.84 -16.34 24.60
N TRP A 58 7.29 -15.79 23.52
CA TRP A 58 7.04 -14.35 23.40
C TRP A 58 6.11 -13.83 24.50
N ASN A 59 5.04 -14.57 24.82
CA ASN A 59 4.08 -14.18 25.84
C ASN A 59 4.66 -14.22 27.26
N GLN A 60 5.70 -15.01 27.51
CA GLN A 60 6.39 -15.09 28.81
C GLN A 60 7.38 -13.94 29.05
N TRP A 61 7.76 -13.20 28.01
CA TRP A 61 8.70 -12.09 28.15
C TRP A 61 8.03 -10.83 28.69
N ASP A 62 8.74 -10.14 29.59
CA ASP A 62 8.40 -8.83 30.10
C ASP A 62 8.53 -7.72 29.03
N SER A 63 8.07 -6.51 29.36
CA SER A 63 8.14 -5.35 28.48
C SER A 63 9.56 -5.00 28.07
N ASP A 64 10.52 -5.15 28.99
CA ASP A 64 11.91 -4.75 28.78
C ASP A 64 12.59 -5.67 27.76
N THR A 65 12.41 -6.99 27.89
CA THR A 65 12.92 -7.98 26.94
C THR A 65 12.29 -7.82 25.57
N LYS A 66 10.98 -7.55 25.51
CA LYS A 66 10.27 -7.24 24.25
C LYS A 66 10.78 -5.93 23.63
N GLY A 67 11.07 -4.92 24.44
CA GLY A 67 11.69 -3.66 24.01
C GLY A 67 13.06 -3.88 23.39
N ILE A 68 13.94 -4.66 24.04
CA ILE A 68 15.26 -5.04 23.51
C ILE A 68 15.13 -5.78 22.17
N PHE A 69 14.12 -6.65 22.04
CA PHE A 69 13.85 -7.35 20.79
C PHE A 69 13.44 -6.37 19.69
N ALA A 70 12.45 -5.52 19.95
CA ALA A 70 11.91 -4.57 18.98
C ALA A 70 12.98 -3.56 18.50
N GLU A 71 13.83 -3.07 19.41
CA GLU A 71 14.94 -2.16 19.06
C GLU A 71 15.92 -2.79 18.06
N ARG A 72 16.16 -4.11 18.16
CA ARG A 72 17.14 -4.82 17.34
C ARG A 72 16.57 -5.38 16.05
N TYR A 73 15.33 -5.81 16.07
CA TYR A 73 14.74 -6.64 15.01
C TYR A 73 13.42 -6.08 14.45
N GLY A 74 12.98 -4.92 14.95
CA GLY A 74 11.69 -4.35 14.62
C GLY A 74 10.54 -5.25 15.06
N ASP A 75 9.44 -5.19 14.31
CA ASP A 75 8.17 -5.81 14.67
C ASP A 75 8.01 -7.25 14.16
N ILE A 76 9.11 -7.92 13.77
CA ILE A 76 9.07 -9.29 13.23
C ILE A 76 8.45 -10.32 14.20
N ALA A 77 8.40 -10.03 15.50
CA ALA A 77 7.77 -10.89 16.49
C ALA A 77 6.27 -11.06 16.23
N HIS A 78 5.57 -10.03 15.74
CA HIS A 78 4.14 -10.09 15.44
C HIS A 78 3.80 -11.09 14.32
N LEU A 79 4.79 -11.45 13.48
CA LEU A 79 4.60 -12.44 12.43
C LEU A 79 4.27 -13.84 12.99
N ILE A 80 4.65 -14.16 14.24
CA ILE A 80 4.39 -15.49 14.82
C ILE A 80 2.91 -15.73 15.12
N THR A 81 2.10 -14.66 15.22
CA THR A 81 0.67 -14.71 15.51
C THR A 81 -0.21 -14.45 14.29
N ILE A 82 0.36 -13.97 13.18
CA ILE A 82 -0.37 -13.74 11.93
C ILE A 82 -0.79 -15.08 11.33
N ARG A 83 -2.10 -15.25 11.14
CA ARG A 83 -2.68 -16.40 10.44
C ARG A 83 -2.53 -16.19 8.94
N VAL A 84 -2.06 -17.23 8.25
CA VAL A 84 -1.94 -17.24 6.79
C VAL A 84 -3.20 -17.88 6.22
N ASP A 85 -3.90 -17.16 5.34
CA ASP A 85 -4.98 -17.72 4.54
C ASP A 85 -4.37 -18.49 3.35
N GLU A 86 -4.35 -19.81 3.45
CA GLU A 86 -3.79 -20.67 2.40
C GLU A 86 -4.57 -20.54 1.08
N GLN A 87 -5.89 -20.33 1.14
CA GLN A 87 -6.75 -20.18 -0.04
C GLN A 87 -6.49 -18.85 -0.76
N LEU A 88 -6.24 -17.77 0.01
CA LEU A 88 -5.86 -16.47 -0.51
C LEU A 88 -4.52 -16.52 -1.25
N ILE A 89 -3.48 -17.07 -0.62
CA ILE A 89 -2.15 -17.19 -1.24
C ILE A 89 -2.20 -18.08 -2.48
N GLN A 90 -2.94 -19.19 -2.41
CA GLN A 90 -3.18 -20.09 -3.52
C GLN A 90 -3.83 -19.36 -4.71
N ALA A 91 -4.89 -18.58 -4.47
CA ALA A 91 -5.55 -17.77 -5.50
C ALA A 91 -4.61 -16.71 -6.11
N MET A 92 -3.86 -15.99 -5.27
CA MET A 92 -2.95 -14.91 -5.67
C MET A 92 -1.86 -15.37 -6.64
N VAL A 93 -1.30 -16.57 -6.44
CA VAL A 93 -0.23 -17.09 -7.31
C VAL A 93 -0.69 -17.22 -8.77
N ARG A 94 -2.00 -17.39 -9.03
CA ARG A 94 -2.56 -17.45 -10.38
C ARG A 94 -2.39 -16.13 -11.16
N PHE A 95 -2.34 -15.01 -10.43
CA PHE A 95 -2.19 -13.66 -10.95
C PHE A 95 -0.73 -13.16 -10.89
N TRP A 96 0.23 -13.98 -10.49
CA TRP A 96 1.64 -13.60 -10.55
C TRP A 96 2.20 -13.69 -11.98
N ASP A 97 2.81 -12.62 -12.48
CA ASP A 97 3.50 -12.55 -13.77
C ASP A 97 5.02 -12.63 -13.56
N PRO A 98 5.67 -13.77 -13.85
CA PRO A 98 7.11 -13.92 -13.68
C PRO A 98 7.96 -13.07 -14.62
N ALA A 99 7.41 -12.53 -15.71
CA ALA A 99 8.18 -11.68 -16.61
C ALA A 99 8.29 -10.25 -16.09
N TYR A 100 7.26 -9.77 -15.38
CA TYR A 100 7.21 -8.43 -14.80
C TYR A 100 7.51 -8.41 -13.29
N GLN A 101 7.54 -9.57 -12.63
CA GLN A 101 7.78 -9.71 -11.19
C GLN A 101 6.73 -8.95 -10.37
N CYS A 102 5.48 -8.99 -10.83
CA CYS A 102 4.33 -8.36 -10.19
C CYS A 102 3.08 -9.24 -10.33
N PHE A 103 2.07 -8.94 -9.53
CA PHE A 103 0.73 -9.42 -9.75
C PHE A 103 0.03 -8.56 -10.80
N THR A 104 -0.72 -9.19 -11.68
CA THR A 104 -1.53 -8.53 -12.71
C THR A 104 -2.99 -8.90 -12.50
N PHE A 105 -3.79 -7.94 -12.07
CA PHE A 105 -5.23 -8.05 -11.83
C PHE A 105 -5.97 -7.24 -12.89
N ASN A 106 -6.52 -7.92 -13.89
CA ASN A 106 -7.17 -7.24 -15.02
C ASN A 106 -6.23 -6.20 -15.68
N GLN A 107 -6.50 -4.89 -15.51
CA GLN A 107 -5.67 -3.80 -16.04
C GLN A 107 -4.66 -3.25 -15.02
N GLU A 108 -4.65 -3.79 -13.80
CA GLU A 108 -3.89 -3.26 -12.68
C GLU A 108 -2.69 -4.12 -12.32
N ASP A 109 -1.56 -3.49 -12.02
CA ASP A 109 -0.34 -4.17 -11.58
C ASP A 109 0.02 -3.76 -10.15
N MET A 110 0.33 -4.75 -9.32
CA MET A 110 0.74 -4.53 -7.93
C MET A 110 1.79 -5.54 -7.50
N THR A 111 2.67 -5.17 -6.59
CA THR A 111 3.65 -6.09 -6.00
C THR A 111 4.10 -5.57 -4.65
N PRO A 112 4.43 -6.45 -3.69
CA PRO A 112 5.07 -6.00 -2.46
C PRO A 112 6.35 -5.23 -2.76
N THR A 113 6.56 -4.11 -2.09
CA THR A 113 7.74 -3.25 -2.29
C THR A 113 8.70 -3.27 -1.10
N ILE A 114 9.94 -2.82 -1.32
CA ILE A 114 10.93 -2.69 -0.23
C ILE A 114 10.40 -1.71 0.82
N GLU A 115 9.79 -0.62 0.39
CA GLU A 115 9.23 0.44 1.20
C GLU A 115 8.07 -0.07 2.07
N GLU A 116 7.15 -0.86 1.51
CA GLU A 116 6.03 -1.46 2.26
C GLU A 116 6.51 -2.46 3.30
N TYR A 117 7.40 -3.39 2.93
CA TYR A 117 7.92 -4.39 3.87
C TYR A 117 8.79 -3.75 4.95
N ALA A 118 9.55 -2.70 4.63
CA ALA A 118 10.29 -1.93 5.63
C ALA A 118 9.34 -1.24 6.62
N ALA A 119 8.26 -0.64 6.14
CA ALA A 119 7.25 0.00 6.98
C ALA A 119 6.52 -1.00 7.89
N LEU A 120 6.10 -2.16 7.35
CA LEU A 120 5.45 -3.23 8.12
C LEU A 120 6.34 -3.76 9.24
N LEU A 121 7.64 -3.93 8.97
CA LEU A 121 8.58 -4.51 9.92
C LEU A 121 9.19 -3.50 10.89
N ARG A 122 8.99 -2.20 10.70
CA ARG A 122 9.56 -1.11 11.52
C ARG A 122 11.04 -1.27 11.81
N ILE A 123 11.82 -1.48 10.76
CA ILE A 123 13.27 -1.65 10.87
C ILE A 123 13.95 -0.30 10.62
N ASP A 124 13.96 0.56 11.64
CA ASP A 124 14.35 1.97 11.55
C ASP A 124 15.87 2.22 11.35
N ASN A 125 16.71 1.21 11.55
CA ASN A 125 18.18 1.33 11.59
C ASN A 125 18.91 0.85 10.32
N VAL A 126 18.22 0.81 9.19
CA VAL A 126 18.72 0.08 8.02
C VAL A 126 19.12 1.02 6.89
N GLN A 127 20.42 0.98 6.55
CA GLN A 127 20.97 1.68 5.40
C GLN A 127 20.45 1.02 4.11
N PHE A 128 19.66 1.74 3.31
CA PHE A 128 19.09 1.23 2.05
C PHE A 128 20.13 0.55 1.14
N GLY A 129 21.37 1.04 1.10
CA GLY A 129 22.46 0.47 0.29
C GLY A 129 23.14 -0.78 0.86
N LYS A 130 22.85 -1.19 2.10
CA LYS A 130 23.55 -2.29 2.77
C LYS A 130 22.76 -3.60 2.69
N ILE A 131 22.88 -4.30 1.57
CA ILE A 131 22.18 -5.56 1.34
C ILE A 131 22.96 -6.81 1.77
N TYR A 132 22.25 -7.93 1.86
CA TYR A 132 22.89 -9.24 2.00
C TYR A 132 23.60 -9.63 0.70
N VAL A 133 24.86 -10.06 0.84
CA VAL A 133 25.66 -10.61 -0.26
C VAL A 133 26.21 -11.94 0.20
N LYS A 134 25.91 -13.01 -0.53
CA LYS A 134 26.44 -14.35 -0.24
C LYS A 134 27.95 -14.38 -0.41
N GLU A 135 28.66 -14.86 0.60
CA GLU A 135 30.11 -14.95 0.55
C GLU A 135 30.61 -16.13 -0.30
N PRO A 136 31.74 -15.98 -1.03
CA PRO A 136 32.36 -17.08 -1.76
C PRO A 136 32.85 -18.23 -0.87
N LYS A 137 33.34 -17.89 0.32
CA LYS A 137 33.93 -18.84 1.30
C LYS A 137 33.45 -18.44 2.70
N PRO A 138 32.18 -18.66 3.04
CA PRO A 138 31.69 -18.33 4.37
C PRO A 138 32.44 -19.17 5.41
N MET A 139 32.59 -18.62 6.62
CA MET A 139 32.97 -19.42 7.79
C MET A 139 32.05 -20.66 7.88
N THR A 140 32.60 -21.80 8.29
CA THR A 140 31.80 -23.03 8.36
C THR A 140 30.59 -22.83 9.26
N PHE A 141 29.44 -23.39 8.85
CA PHE A 141 28.19 -23.32 9.59
C PHE A 141 28.36 -23.66 11.08
N LYS A 142 29.15 -24.70 11.37
CA LYS A 142 29.51 -25.10 12.73
C LYS A 142 30.14 -23.95 13.53
N LYS A 143 31.17 -23.29 13.00
CA LYS A 143 31.86 -22.18 13.70
C LYS A 143 30.96 -20.98 13.93
N LYS A 144 30.11 -20.65 12.95
CA LYS A 144 29.12 -19.57 13.08
C LYS A 144 28.11 -19.86 14.18
N LEU A 145 27.59 -21.08 14.21
CA LEU A 145 26.69 -21.51 15.27
C LEU A 145 27.35 -21.47 16.63
N VAL A 146 28.54 -22.06 16.78
CA VAL A 146 29.31 -22.01 18.04
C VAL A 146 29.43 -20.58 18.53
N LYS A 147 29.80 -19.64 17.66
CA LYS A 147 29.89 -18.22 17.99
C LYS A 147 28.53 -17.61 18.37
N LEU A 148 27.45 -18.02 17.70
CA LEU A 148 26.13 -17.46 17.90
C LEU A 148 25.46 -17.95 19.19
N ILE A 149 25.65 -19.22 19.52
CA ILE A 149 24.97 -19.90 20.62
C ILE A 149 25.86 -20.07 21.86
N ASP A 150 27.18 -19.89 21.71
CA ASP A 150 28.21 -20.05 22.74
C ASP A 150 28.25 -21.45 23.37
N MET A 151 28.11 -22.47 22.54
CA MET A 151 28.20 -23.88 22.92
C MET A 151 29.44 -24.52 22.33
N THR A 152 29.83 -25.69 22.86
CA THR A 152 31.00 -26.43 22.36
C THR A 152 30.80 -26.93 20.93
N ASP A 153 31.91 -27.03 20.20
CA ASP A 153 31.95 -27.62 18.85
C ASP A 153 31.26 -28.98 18.78
N ALA A 154 31.48 -29.84 19.79
CA ALA A 154 30.91 -31.17 19.87
C ALA A 154 29.38 -31.15 20.05
N TRP A 155 28.86 -30.18 20.83
CA TRP A 155 27.42 -30.03 20.99
C TRP A 155 26.76 -29.61 19.67
N VAL A 156 27.32 -28.61 18.98
CA VAL A 156 26.78 -28.10 17.70
C VAL A 156 26.74 -29.20 16.65
N GLU A 157 27.81 -29.97 16.52
CA GLU A 157 27.91 -31.07 15.56
C GLU A 157 26.83 -32.13 15.77
N LYS A 158 26.47 -32.43 17.02
CA LYS A 158 25.38 -33.35 17.35
C LYS A 158 24.00 -32.84 16.91
N GLN A 159 23.80 -31.53 16.93
CA GLN A 159 22.52 -30.90 16.57
C GLN A 159 22.32 -30.71 15.07
N ILE A 160 23.40 -30.61 14.30
CA ILE A 160 23.31 -30.47 12.84
C ILE A 160 22.72 -31.77 12.25
N LYS A 161 21.69 -31.62 11.42
CA LYS A 161 21.02 -32.71 10.71
C LYS A 161 21.00 -32.41 9.21
N LYS A 162 20.95 -33.47 8.41
CA LYS A 162 20.66 -33.38 6.97
C LYS A 162 19.22 -33.82 6.76
N LYS A 163 18.36 -32.95 6.25
CA LYS A 163 16.96 -33.22 5.95
C LYS A 163 16.65 -32.75 4.53
N ASN A 164 16.11 -33.63 3.68
CA ASN A 164 15.87 -33.34 2.26
C ASN A 164 17.10 -32.72 1.57
N GLU A 165 18.26 -33.36 1.75
CA GLU A 165 19.57 -32.91 1.25
C GLU A 165 20.09 -31.58 1.80
N THR A 166 19.32 -30.90 2.65
CA THR A 166 19.65 -29.60 3.23
C THR A 166 20.26 -29.76 4.62
N ILE A 167 21.38 -29.09 4.87
CA ILE A 167 22.02 -29.02 6.19
C ILE A 167 21.28 -28.01 7.05
N CYS A 168 20.80 -28.44 8.22
CA CYS A 168 19.92 -27.64 9.07
C CYS A 168 20.03 -28.03 10.55
N ILE A 169 19.38 -27.25 11.41
CA ILE A 169 19.26 -27.51 12.85
C ILE A 169 17.77 -27.59 13.21
N PRO A 170 17.34 -28.62 13.97
CA PRO A 170 15.97 -28.68 14.48
C PRO A 170 15.66 -27.48 15.40
N TRP A 171 14.48 -26.88 15.25
CA TRP A 171 14.01 -25.83 16.15
C TRP A 171 14.00 -26.30 17.61
N SER A 172 13.59 -27.55 17.86
CA SER A 172 13.58 -28.14 19.20
C SER A 172 14.93 -28.06 19.91
N SER A 173 16.04 -28.16 19.18
CA SER A 173 17.40 -28.03 19.75
C SER A 173 17.72 -26.60 20.19
N LEU A 174 17.21 -25.59 19.47
CA LEU A 174 17.44 -24.17 19.80
C LEU A 174 16.45 -23.67 20.85
N ARG A 175 15.24 -24.22 20.90
CA ARG A 175 14.19 -23.85 21.86
C ARG A 175 14.68 -23.91 23.30
N GLU A 176 15.37 -24.99 23.68
CA GLU A 176 15.89 -25.16 25.03
C GLU A 176 16.91 -24.07 25.40
N LEU A 177 17.70 -23.60 24.43
CA LEU A 177 18.63 -22.49 24.63
C LEU A 177 17.90 -21.16 24.77
N VAL A 178 16.87 -20.90 23.95
CA VAL A 178 16.06 -19.67 24.06
C VAL A 178 15.40 -19.56 25.43
N LEU A 179 14.95 -20.67 26.00
CA LEU A 179 14.31 -20.71 27.32
C LEU A 179 15.31 -20.48 28.46
N ASN A 180 16.45 -21.19 28.43
CA ASN A 180 17.31 -21.35 29.60
C ASN A 180 18.64 -20.60 29.56
N HIS A 181 19.00 -19.95 28.44
CA HIS A 181 20.30 -19.30 28.31
C HIS A 181 20.44 -18.13 29.32
N PRO A 182 21.51 -18.03 30.12
CA PRO A 182 21.62 -17.03 31.19
C PRO A 182 21.69 -15.57 30.67
N ASP A 183 22.27 -15.38 29.48
CA ASP A 183 22.33 -14.08 28.80
C ASP A 183 21.05 -13.79 28.00
N ILE A 184 20.34 -12.73 28.41
CA ILE A 184 19.10 -12.25 27.79
C ILE A 184 19.32 -11.86 26.32
N LEU A 185 20.44 -11.22 25.98
CA LEU A 185 20.72 -10.82 24.60
C LEU A 185 20.88 -12.02 23.68
N LYS A 186 21.48 -13.11 24.18
CA LYS A 186 21.57 -14.36 23.42
C LYS A 186 20.20 -15.02 23.26
N ARG A 187 19.33 -15.01 24.29
CA ARG A 187 17.94 -15.48 24.16
C ARG A 187 17.18 -14.72 23.07
N VAL A 188 17.26 -13.38 23.10
CA VAL A 188 16.66 -12.48 22.10
C VAL A 188 17.19 -12.78 20.69
N ASN A 189 18.50 -12.92 20.52
CA ASN A 189 19.12 -13.24 19.24
C ASN A 189 18.69 -14.62 18.72
N LEU A 190 18.63 -15.64 19.57
CA LEU A 190 18.24 -17.00 19.17
C LEU A 190 16.75 -17.08 18.81
N PHE A 191 15.90 -16.33 19.53
CA PHE A 191 14.49 -16.20 19.20
C PHE A 191 14.28 -15.49 17.85
N ALA A 192 15.01 -14.40 17.59
CA ALA A 192 14.97 -13.73 16.29
C ALA A 192 15.45 -14.65 15.16
N LEU A 193 16.54 -15.39 15.36
CA LEU A 193 17.02 -16.41 14.41
C LEU A 193 15.93 -17.44 14.09
N ALA A 194 15.16 -17.87 15.08
CA ALA A 194 14.04 -18.79 14.91
C ALA A 194 12.94 -18.19 14.05
N ILE A 195 12.55 -16.94 14.27
CA ILE A 195 11.57 -16.23 13.43
C ILE A 195 12.09 -16.14 11.98
N TYR A 196 13.36 -15.78 11.79
CA TYR A 196 13.95 -15.75 10.45
C TYR A 196 13.94 -17.11 9.76
N GLY A 197 14.23 -18.20 10.48
CA GLY A 197 14.30 -19.54 9.89
C GLY A 197 12.96 -20.27 9.73
N LEU A 198 11.98 -19.99 10.60
CA LEU A 198 10.72 -20.72 10.66
C LEU A 198 9.54 -19.95 10.07
N VAL A 199 9.65 -18.62 9.95
CA VAL A 199 8.57 -17.75 9.49
C VAL A 199 8.98 -17.00 8.22
N ILE A 200 10.14 -16.36 8.23
CA ILE A 200 10.56 -15.49 7.13
C ILE A 200 11.18 -16.29 5.96
N PHE A 201 12.04 -17.27 6.26
CA PHE A 201 12.72 -18.13 5.29
C PHE A 201 12.44 -19.63 5.53
N PRO A 202 11.17 -20.09 5.54
CA PRO A 202 10.78 -21.42 6.00
C PRO A 202 11.05 -22.54 4.98
N LYS A 203 12.33 -22.83 4.69
CA LYS A 203 12.75 -23.86 3.72
C LYS A 203 12.32 -25.26 4.11
N VAL A 204 12.61 -25.66 5.36
CA VAL A 204 12.40 -27.02 5.86
C VAL A 204 11.58 -26.94 7.15
N LEU A 205 10.37 -27.52 7.12
CA LEU A 205 9.47 -27.50 8.27
C LEU A 205 10.11 -28.14 9.52
N GLY A 206 10.18 -27.35 10.59
CA GLY A 206 10.73 -27.64 11.91
C GLY A 206 12.22 -27.34 12.06
N TYR A 207 12.89 -26.82 11.03
CA TYR A 207 14.34 -26.73 10.98
C TYR A 207 14.80 -25.37 10.43
N LEU A 208 15.94 -24.90 10.92
CA LEU A 208 16.62 -23.70 10.44
C LEU A 208 17.77 -24.11 9.52
N GLU A 209 17.81 -23.55 8.32
CA GLU A 209 18.86 -23.84 7.33
C GLU A 209 20.14 -23.02 7.58
N VAL A 210 21.28 -23.58 7.15
CA VAL A 210 22.59 -22.89 7.06
C VAL A 210 22.51 -21.47 6.55
N ALA A 211 21.83 -21.25 5.42
CA ALA A 211 21.79 -19.95 4.76
C ALA A 211 21.14 -18.87 5.64
N VAL A 212 20.18 -19.25 6.51
CA VAL A 212 19.52 -18.34 7.45
C VAL A 212 20.50 -17.88 8.53
N VAL A 213 21.33 -18.78 9.06
CA VAL A 213 22.35 -18.44 10.05
C VAL A 213 23.42 -17.53 9.44
N ASP A 214 23.85 -17.83 8.21
CA ASP A 214 24.78 -16.99 7.46
C ASP A 214 24.25 -15.56 7.26
N PHE A 215 22.97 -15.44 6.93
CA PHE A 215 22.28 -14.16 6.80
C PHE A 215 22.12 -13.46 8.15
N PHE A 216 21.76 -14.18 9.21
CA PHE A 216 21.54 -13.62 10.53
C PHE A 216 22.81 -12.98 11.13
N GLU A 217 23.99 -13.55 10.88
CA GLU A 217 25.25 -12.91 11.25
C GLU A 217 25.46 -11.56 10.56
N ARG A 218 24.96 -11.41 9.33
CA ARG A 218 25.04 -10.16 8.56
C ARG A 218 24.06 -9.12 9.06
N LEU A 219 22.89 -9.53 9.55
CA LEU A 219 21.94 -8.63 10.20
C LEU A 219 22.57 -7.92 11.40
N LYS A 220 23.36 -8.62 12.21
CA LYS A 220 24.10 -8.02 13.33
C LYS A 220 25.12 -6.97 12.89
N GLN A 221 25.48 -6.94 11.61
CA GLN A 221 26.37 -5.94 11.00
C GLN A 221 25.58 -4.78 10.37
N GLY A 222 24.25 -4.72 10.51
CA GLY A 222 23.40 -3.66 9.97
C GLY A 222 22.93 -3.89 8.52
N VAL A 223 22.94 -5.13 8.03
CA VAL A 223 22.37 -5.47 6.71
C VAL A 223 20.84 -5.31 6.74
N ASN A 224 20.29 -4.74 5.67
CA ASN A 224 18.86 -4.68 5.40
C ASN A 224 18.30 -6.07 5.13
N PRO A 225 17.39 -6.61 5.96
CA PRO A 225 16.75 -7.88 5.66
C PRO A 225 15.74 -7.78 4.51
N VAL A 226 15.12 -6.62 4.31
CA VAL A 226 13.93 -6.47 3.45
C VAL A 226 14.19 -6.85 1.98
N PRO A 227 15.27 -6.40 1.32
CA PRO A 227 15.56 -6.83 -0.05
C PRO A 227 15.70 -8.35 -0.19
N THR A 228 16.24 -9.04 0.82
CA THR A 228 16.38 -10.50 0.83
C THR A 228 15.06 -11.21 1.07
N ILE A 229 14.20 -10.67 1.95
CA ILE A 229 12.83 -11.18 2.17
C ILE A 229 12.02 -11.07 0.88
N LEU A 230 12.11 -9.91 0.20
CA LEU A 230 11.41 -9.65 -1.05
C LEU A 230 11.92 -10.55 -2.17
N ALA A 231 13.25 -10.73 -2.27
CA ALA A 231 13.86 -11.64 -3.23
C ALA A 231 13.30 -13.07 -3.12
N GLU A 232 13.21 -13.61 -1.90
CA GLU A 232 12.70 -14.98 -1.71
C GLU A 232 11.19 -15.08 -1.93
N THR A 233 10.44 -14.02 -1.62
CA THR A 233 9.02 -13.93 -1.98
C THR A 233 8.85 -14.06 -3.49
N PHE A 234 9.54 -13.23 -4.29
CA PHE A 234 9.39 -13.22 -5.75
C PHE A 234 9.89 -14.50 -6.40
N ARG A 235 11.05 -15.01 -5.98
CA ARG A 235 11.59 -16.29 -6.48
C ARG A 235 10.65 -17.45 -6.20
N SER A 236 10.04 -17.45 -5.01
CA SER A 236 9.07 -18.47 -4.66
C SER A 236 7.81 -18.36 -5.53
N LEU A 237 7.28 -17.16 -5.77
CA LEU A 237 6.15 -16.93 -6.65
C LEU A 237 6.47 -17.35 -8.10
N ASN A 238 7.64 -16.99 -8.62
CA ASN A 238 8.13 -17.44 -9.92
C ASN A 238 8.16 -18.97 -10.01
N SER A 239 8.74 -19.65 -9.02
CA SER A 239 8.81 -21.11 -9.01
C SER A 239 7.43 -21.75 -8.97
N CYS A 240 6.53 -21.26 -8.10
CA CYS A 240 5.17 -21.80 -7.98
C CYS A 240 4.37 -21.59 -9.27
N ARG A 241 4.47 -20.40 -9.88
CA ARG A 241 3.76 -20.08 -11.12
C ARG A 241 4.28 -20.85 -12.31
N LYS A 242 5.60 -20.90 -12.52
CA LYS A 242 6.24 -21.59 -13.66
C LYS A 242 6.02 -23.10 -13.62
N MET A 243 6.06 -23.70 -12.43
CA MET A 243 5.92 -25.16 -12.27
C MET A 243 4.46 -25.61 -12.13
N GLY A 244 3.52 -24.70 -11.82
CA GLY A 244 2.13 -25.02 -11.45
C GLY A 244 1.98 -25.83 -10.17
N LYS A 245 3.08 -26.17 -9.50
CA LYS A 245 3.11 -26.90 -8.24
C LYS A 245 4.35 -26.52 -7.45
N GLY A 246 4.32 -26.75 -6.15
CA GLY A 246 5.48 -26.57 -5.29
C GLY A 246 5.10 -25.97 -3.95
N ARG A 247 6.11 -25.68 -3.13
CA ARG A 247 5.92 -25.05 -1.83
C ARG A 247 6.30 -23.58 -1.94
N PHE A 248 5.52 -22.71 -1.31
CA PHE A 248 5.91 -21.32 -1.14
C PHE A 248 7.03 -21.22 -0.07
N ILE A 249 8.17 -20.65 -0.44
CA ILE A 249 9.38 -20.52 0.37
C ILE A 249 9.72 -19.03 0.52
N GLY A 250 8.87 -18.32 1.27
CA GLY A 250 9.04 -16.93 1.66
C GLY A 250 8.19 -16.64 2.90
N CYS A 251 8.13 -15.37 3.31
CA CYS A 251 7.31 -14.97 4.45
C CYS A 251 5.84 -14.85 4.04
N ALA A 252 5.08 -15.94 4.19
CA ALA A 252 3.67 -15.97 3.80
C ALA A 252 2.82 -15.00 4.64
N GLN A 253 3.21 -14.76 5.89
CA GLN A 253 2.56 -13.82 6.80
C GLN A 253 2.65 -12.39 6.27
N LEU A 254 3.82 -11.94 5.82
CA LEU A 254 3.98 -10.60 5.23
C LEU A 254 3.19 -10.46 3.94
N LEU A 255 3.24 -11.48 3.07
CA LEU A 255 2.47 -11.46 1.83
C LEU A 255 0.96 -11.39 2.13
N ASN A 256 0.48 -12.18 3.09
CA ASN A 256 -0.92 -12.18 3.52
C ASN A 256 -1.37 -10.82 4.06
N VAL A 257 -0.56 -10.22 4.94
CA VAL A 257 -0.82 -8.86 5.44
C VAL A 257 -0.89 -7.89 4.27
N TRP A 258 0.11 -7.88 3.39
CA TRP A 258 0.16 -6.97 2.23
C TRP A 258 -1.06 -7.10 1.31
N ILE A 259 -1.51 -8.32 0.99
CA ILE A 259 -2.69 -8.55 0.14
C ILE A 259 -3.93 -7.93 0.78
N LEU A 260 -4.23 -8.32 2.02
CA LEU A 260 -5.43 -7.84 2.72
C LEU A 260 -5.37 -6.33 2.94
N SER A 261 -4.20 -5.81 3.22
CA SER A 261 -3.93 -4.39 3.33
C SER A 261 -4.32 -3.54 2.10
N HIS A 262 -4.22 -4.07 0.88
CA HIS A 262 -4.53 -3.35 -0.36
C HIS A 262 -5.94 -3.64 -0.90
N PHE A 263 -6.43 -4.87 -0.77
CA PHE A 263 -7.72 -5.26 -1.36
C PHE A 263 -8.89 -5.15 -0.39
N TRP A 264 -8.63 -4.65 0.81
CA TRP A 264 -9.63 -4.48 1.85
C TRP A 264 -9.90 -3.01 2.17
N LYS A 265 -11.07 -2.54 1.75
CA LYS A 265 -11.62 -1.23 2.09
C LYS A 265 -12.47 -1.33 3.36
N LEU A 266 -11.86 -1.51 4.52
CA LEU A 266 -12.57 -1.22 5.78
C LEU A 266 -12.76 0.28 5.90
N GLU A 267 -13.72 0.72 6.74
CA GLU A 267 -13.68 2.02 7.44
C GLU A 267 -12.22 2.42 7.59
N ARG A 268 -11.81 3.45 6.83
CA ARG A 268 -10.40 3.74 6.60
C ARG A 268 -9.76 3.99 7.94
N THR A 269 -9.07 2.97 8.47
CA THR A 269 -8.23 3.13 9.65
C THR A 269 -7.36 4.33 9.36
N PRO A 270 -7.38 5.35 10.22
CA PRO A 270 -6.82 6.62 9.84
C PRO A 270 -5.35 6.49 9.44
N PHE A 271 -4.93 7.29 8.47
CA PHE A 271 -3.54 7.28 8.01
C PHE A 271 -2.61 7.68 9.15
N HIS A 272 -1.77 6.75 9.57
CA HIS A 272 -0.74 7.02 10.57
C HIS A 272 0.54 7.49 9.87
N MET A 273 0.50 8.72 9.36
CA MET A 273 1.50 9.28 8.45
C MET A 273 2.79 9.72 9.16
N PHE A 274 2.76 9.94 10.46
CA PHE A 274 3.91 10.47 11.21
C PHE A 274 4.21 9.73 12.51
N SER A 275 3.29 8.88 12.97
CA SER A 275 3.50 8.12 14.20
C SER A 275 4.64 7.11 14.05
N LYS A 276 5.72 7.33 14.80
CA LYS A 276 6.78 6.32 14.98
C LYS A 276 6.36 5.19 15.91
N THR A 277 5.29 5.36 16.68
CA THR A 277 4.79 4.37 17.64
C THR A 277 3.73 3.45 17.04
N PHE A 278 3.13 3.83 15.91
CA PHE A 278 2.17 2.98 15.22
C PHE A 278 2.85 1.71 14.70
N ALA A 279 2.39 0.55 15.18
CA ALA A 279 2.89 -0.77 14.80
C ALA A 279 1.91 -1.44 13.80
N PRO A 280 2.22 -1.47 12.48
CA PRO A 280 1.27 -1.92 11.47
C PRO A 280 0.81 -3.37 11.64
N LEU A 281 1.75 -4.26 12.01
CA LEU A 281 1.43 -5.67 12.24
C LEU A 281 0.57 -5.86 13.51
N GLU A 282 0.77 -5.04 14.54
CA GLU A 282 -0.08 -5.08 15.73
C GLU A 282 -1.50 -4.58 15.41
N ALA A 283 -1.62 -3.49 14.65
CA ALA A 283 -2.90 -2.97 14.19
C ALA A 283 -3.65 -4.00 13.31
N TYR A 284 -2.93 -4.70 12.43
CA TYR A 284 -3.48 -5.81 11.64
C TYR A 284 -4.07 -6.93 12.53
N LEU A 285 -3.40 -7.29 13.62
CA LEU A 285 -3.83 -8.35 14.54
C LEU A 285 -5.06 -7.98 15.37
N LYS A 286 -5.34 -6.68 15.56
CA LYS A 286 -6.53 -6.19 16.28
C LYS A 286 -7.79 -6.22 15.42
N LYS A 287 -7.65 -6.39 14.10
CA LYS A 287 -8.77 -6.43 13.15
C LYS A 287 -9.32 -7.84 13.02
N GLU A 288 -10.63 -7.92 12.80
CA GLU A 288 -11.26 -9.15 12.35
C GLU A 288 -11.14 -9.26 10.83
N TRP A 289 -10.60 -10.40 10.40
CA TRP A 289 -10.49 -10.75 8.99
C TRP A 289 -11.46 -11.90 8.70
N PRO A 290 -12.01 -11.99 7.48
CA PRO A 290 -12.82 -13.11 7.06
C PRO A 290 -12.11 -14.42 7.29
N LYS A 291 -12.91 -15.42 7.64
CA LYS A 291 -12.44 -16.77 7.82
C LYS A 291 -13.10 -17.61 6.75
N GLU A 292 -12.35 -18.60 6.26
CA GLU A 292 -12.92 -19.68 5.44
C GLU A 292 -13.42 -19.24 4.06
N VAL A 293 -12.85 -18.18 3.48
CA VAL A 293 -13.08 -17.80 2.08
C VAL A 293 -12.38 -18.80 1.15
N THR A 294 -13.07 -19.28 0.13
CA THR A 294 -12.54 -20.31 -0.78
C THR A 294 -11.60 -19.73 -1.83
N GLU A 295 -10.70 -20.56 -2.38
CA GLU A 295 -9.82 -20.15 -3.49
C GLU A 295 -10.63 -19.62 -4.68
N GLN A 296 -11.71 -20.29 -5.10
CA GLN A 296 -12.48 -19.86 -6.26
C GLN A 296 -13.13 -18.49 -6.04
N TYR A 297 -13.53 -18.20 -4.80
CA TYR A 297 -14.07 -16.92 -4.44
C TYR A 297 -13.03 -15.80 -4.60
N TRP A 298 -11.83 -15.98 -4.03
CA TRP A 298 -10.72 -15.04 -4.19
C TRP A 298 -10.33 -14.84 -5.66
N VAL A 299 -10.27 -15.92 -6.44
CA VAL A 299 -9.99 -15.84 -7.88
C VAL A 299 -11.04 -14.98 -8.60
N SER A 300 -12.32 -15.14 -8.28
CA SER A 300 -13.39 -14.32 -8.86
C SER A 300 -13.26 -12.84 -8.48
N VAL A 301 -12.92 -12.54 -7.21
CA VAL A 301 -12.65 -11.16 -6.77
C VAL A 301 -11.49 -10.55 -7.56
N PHE A 302 -10.36 -11.25 -7.65
CA PHE A 302 -9.16 -10.75 -8.32
C PHE A 302 -9.31 -10.63 -9.86
N GLN A 303 -10.11 -11.48 -10.49
CA GLN A 303 -10.44 -11.36 -11.92
C GLN A 303 -11.24 -10.11 -12.24
N ASN A 304 -12.14 -9.71 -11.34
CA ASN A 304 -13.05 -8.57 -11.53
C ASN A 304 -12.57 -7.29 -10.85
N LEU A 305 -11.34 -7.28 -10.33
CA LEU A 305 -10.78 -6.16 -9.59
C LEU A 305 -10.64 -4.93 -10.51
N ARG A 306 -11.12 -3.78 -10.03
CA ARG A 306 -10.98 -2.48 -10.70
C ARG A 306 -10.09 -1.55 -9.88
N ALA A 307 -9.57 -0.50 -10.52
CA ALA A 307 -8.79 0.55 -9.84
C ALA A 307 -9.47 1.09 -8.58
N GLU A 308 -10.79 1.30 -8.65
CA GLU A 308 -11.55 1.81 -7.52
C GLU A 308 -11.56 0.83 -6.34
N ASP A 309 -11.48 -0.48 -6.58
CA ASP A 309 -11.51 -1.52 -5.54
C ASP A 309 -10.18 -1.65 -4.78
N ILE A 310 -9.12 -0.98 -5.23
CA ILE A 310 -7.78 -1.05 -4.67
C ILE A 310 -7.54 0.11 -3.70
N THR A 311 -7.15 -0.23 -2.47
CA THR A 311 -6.51 0.74 -1.56
C THR A 311 -5.08 0.93 -2.03
N TRP A 312 -4.88 1.85 -2.98
CA TRP A 312 -3.59 2.09 -3.60
C TRP A 312 -2.50 2.36 -2.57
N ARG A 313 -2.74 3.33 -1.69
CA ARG A 313 -1.82 3.63 -0.60
C ARG A 313 -2.28 2.95 0.69
N ALA A 314 -1.49 1.98 1.12
CA ALA A 314 -1.53 1.38 2.43
C ALA A 314 -1.55 2.42 3.59
N PRO A 315 -2.53 2.40 4.52
CA PRO A 315 -2.63 3.34 5.66
C PRO A 315 -1.37 3.53 6.54
N TRP A 316 -0.47 2.55 6.58
CA TRP A 316 0.76 2.57 7.38
C TRP A 316 1.99 3.06 6.61
N ILE A 317 1.85 3.34 5.32
CA ILE A 317 2.99 3.66 4.47
C ILE A 317 3.31 5.15 4.49
N ARG A 318 4.59 5.44 4.81
CA ARG A 318 5.16 6.79 4.89
C ARG A 318 6.28 7.06 3.87
N PRO A 319 6.22 6.62 2.61
CA PRO A 319 7.38 6.76 1.74
C PRO A 319 7.35 8.11 1.05
N SER A 320 8.41 8.87 1.30
CA SER A 320 8.74 10.08 0.55
C SER A 320 9.66 9.79 -0.64
N ILE A 321 10.24 8.58 -0.70
CA ILE A 321 11.20 8.16 -1.73
C ILE A 321 10.93 6.73 -2.19
N LEU A 322 11.22 6.46 -3.47
CA LEU A 322 11.14 5.15 -4.11
C LEU A 322 12.51 4.77 -4.70
N LEU A 323 13.09 3.65 -4.26
CA LEU A 323 14.29 3.09 -4.91
C LEU A 323 13.88 2.48 -6.24
N TYR A 324 14.31 3.05 -7.37
CA TYR A 324 13.85 2.61 -8.69
C TYR A 324 14.91 1.90 -9.55
N LYS A 325 16.19 2.08 -9.24
CA LYS A 325 17.31 1.63 -10.08
C LYS A 325 18.60 1.43 -9.27
N CYS A 326 19.42 0.46 -9.69
CA CYS A 326 20.78 0.25 -9.16
C CYS A 326 21.82 0.12 -10.28
N GLY A 327 22.92 0.88 -10.19
CA GLY A 327 24.06 0.84 -11.10
C GLY A 327 23.65 0.98 -12.57
N SER A 328 24.09 0.04 -13.40
CA SER A 328 23.80 0.00 -14.84
C SER A 328 22.50 -0.71 -15.20
N GLN A 329 21.82 -1.34 -14.24
CA GLN A 329 20.54 -2.01 -14.43
C GLN A 329 19.44 -0.96 -14.38
N ASP A 330 18.42 -1.04 -15.24
CA ASP A 330 17.31 -0.06 -15.28
C ASP A 330 16.18 -0.38 -14.28
N TRP A 331 16.45 -1.33 -13.39
CA TRP A 331 15.58 -1.82 -12.33
C TRP A 331 16.48 -2.32 -11.17
N VAL A 332 15.89 -2.82 -10.09
CA VAL A 332 16.59 -3.19 -8.85
C VAL A 332 16.89 -4.70 -8.82
N PRO A 333 18.16 -5.15 -8.84
CA PRO A 333 18.50 -6.56 -8.69
C PRO A 333 18.46 -6.99 -7.23
N LEU A 334 17.60 -7.92 -6.83
CA LEU A 334 17.51 -8.42 -5.45
C LEU A 334 18.36 -9.69 -5.23
N LEU A 335 18.99 -9.81 -4.05
CA LEU A 335 19.69 -11.02 -3.61
C LEU A 335 18.97 -11.68 -2.43
N GLY A 336 18.53 -12.91 -2.65
CA GLY A 336 17.98 -13.82 -1.65
C GLY A 336 19.05 -14.71 -0.99
N LEU A 337 18.60 -15.67 -0.19
CA LEU A 337 19.41 -16.73 0.41
C LEU A 337 19.78 -17.84 -0.57
N TRP A 338 18.94 -18.07 -1.58
CA TRP A 338 19.09 -19.17 -2.54
C TRP A 338 19.25 -18.73 -3.99
N GLY A 339 19.26 -17.42 -4.27
CA GLY A 339 19.53 -16.88 -5.59
C GLY A 339 19.25 -15.39 -5.70
N GLY A 340 19.13 -14.87 -6.92
CA GLY A 340 18.74 -13.48 -7.20
C GLY A 340 17.58 -13.37 -8.17
N VAL A 341 16.89 -12.23 -8.15
CA VAL A 341 15.71 -11.92 -8.97
C VAL A 341 15.63 -10.42 -9.26
N GLY A 342 15.07 -10.03 -10.40
CA GLY A 342 14.84 -8.64 -10.76
C GLY A 342 13.61 -8.07 -10.06
N TYR A 343 13.59 -6.76 -9.83
CA TYR A 343 12.45 -6.04 -9.26
C TYR A 343 12.36 -4.68 -9.94
N ALA A 344 11.21 -4.36 -10.55
CA ALA A 344 10.97 -3.09 -11.24
C ALA A 344 9.92 -2.24 -10.49
N PRO A 345 10.32 -1.51 -9.44
CA PRO A 345 9.44 -0.67 -8.63
C PRO A 345 8.59 0.34 -9.40
N LEU A 346 9.09 0.86 -10.54
CA LEU A 346 8.36 1.82 -11.37
C LEU A 346 7.06 1.25 -11.97
N LEU A 347 6.88 -0.08 -11.97
CA LEU A 347 5.62 -0.72 -12.41
C LEU A 347 4.43 -0.39 -11.50
N VAL A 348 4.69 -0.05 -10.23
CA VAL A 348 3.66 -0.02 -9.19
C VAL A 348 3.63 1.29 -8.40
N GLN A 349 3.92 2.42 -9.07
CA GLN A 349 3.97 3.73 -8.42
C GLN A 349 2.62 4.16 -7.84
N ARG A 350 1.52 3.64 -8.40
CA ARG A 350 0.17 3.85 -7.86
C ARG A 350 0.05 3.38 -6.42
N GLN A 351 0.80 2.35 -5.98
CA GLN A 351 0.82 1.90 -4.57
C GLN A 351 1.24 2.99 -3.56
N PHE A 352 1.76 4.10 -4.06
CA PHE A 352 2.19 5.25 -3.28
C PHE A 352 1.35 6.51 -3.53
N SER A 353 0.19 6.37 -4.18
CA SER A 353 -0.60 7.50 -4.69
C SER A 353 0.21 8.44 -5.59
N SER A 354 1.17 7.89 -6.35
CA SER A 354 1.96 8.63 -7.32
C SER A 354 1.45 8.39 -8.74
N ARG A 355 1.71 9.33 -9.64
CA ARG A 355 1.33 9.24 -11.05
C ARG A 355 2.07 8.08 -11.72
N GLN A 356 1.33 7.16 -12.33
CA GLN A 356 1.91 6.02 -13.04
C GLN A 356 2.35 6.44 -14.44
N PHE A 357 3.63 6.25 -14.73
CA PHE A 357 4.19 6.42 -16.07
C PHE A 357 4.83 5.13 -16.57
N LEU A 358 5.25 5.14 -17.84
CA LEU A 358 5.83 3.98 -18.50
C LEU A 358 7.13 3.50 -17.81
N PRO A 359 7.17 2.28 -17.24
CA PRO A 359 8.35 1.78 -16.55
C PRO A 359 9.36 1.17 -17.51
N ALA A 360 10.65 1.26 -17.17
CA ALA A 360 11.72 0.52 -17.83
C ALA A 360 11.72 -0.94 -17.36
N THR A 361 11.45 -1.87 -18.27
CA THR A 361 11.25 -3.31 -17.96
C THR A 361 12.12 -4.24 -18.82
N GLY A 362 12.75 -3.72 -19.88
CA GLY A 362 13.68 -4.49 -20.71
C GLY A 362 14.76 -5.20 -19.88
N GLY A 363 14.97 -6.49 -20.13
CA GLY A 363 15.97 -7.29 -19.41
C GLY A 363 15.54 -7.86 -18.06
N LEU A 364 14.33 -7.54 -17.57
CA LEU A 364 13.87 -7.94 -16.23
C LEU A 364 13.66 -9.47 -16.11
N THR A 365 12.92 -10.08 -17.05
CA THR A 365 12.64 -11.53 -17.04
C THR A 365 13.90 -12.40 -17.12
N GLN A 366 14.99 -11.88 -17.70
CA GLN A 366 16.27 -12.57 -17.84
C GLN A 366 17.11 -12.54 -16.55
N PHE A 367 16.73 -11.74 -15.56
CA PHE A 367 17.45 -11.62 -14.30
C PHE A 367 16.84 -12.49 -13.19
N GLU A 368 16.93 -13.80 -13.37
CA GLU A 368 16.65 -14.79 -12.33
C GLU A 368 17.75 -15.86 -12.34
N PHE A 369 18.31 -16.19 -11.18
CA PHE A 369 19.36 -17.22 -11.10
C PHE A 369 19.42 -17.89 -9.72
N THR A 370 19.78 -19.16 -9.64
CA THR A 370 19.97 -19.87 -8.36
C THR A 370 21.45 -19.88 -7.96
N PHE A 371 21.75 -19.98 -6.65
CA PHE A 371 23.13 -20.16 -6.18
C PHE A 371 23.73 -21.54 -6.45
N ALA A 372 22.94 -22.47 -6.99
CA ALA A 372 23.42 -23.75 -7.50
C ALA A 372 23.77 -23.69 -9.00
N GLY A 373 23.37 -22.62 -9.70
CA GLY A 373 23.58 -22.47 -11.14
C GLY A 373 25.00 -22.06 -11.51
N GLU A 374 25.41 -22.32 -12.74
CA GLU A 374 26.72 -21.93 -13.25
C GLU A 374 26.89 -20.40 -13.27
N GLY A 375 28.09 -19.91 -12.95
CA GLY A 375 28.40 -18.48 -13.00
C GLY A 375 27.69 -17.60 -11.95
N TYR A 376 26.94 -18.18 -11.00
CA TYR A 376 26.18 -17.41 -10.00
C TYR A 376 27.06 -16.43 -9.21
N MET A 377 28.29 -16.82 -8.87
CA MET A 377 29.22 -15.97 -8.13
C MET A 377 29.56 -14.68 -8.87
N LYS A 378 29.60 -14.71 -10.22
CA LYS A 378 29.77 -13.50 -11.03
C LYS A 378 28.53 -12.60 -10.87
N ARG A 379 27.33 -13.17 -11.04
CA ARG A 379 26.06 -12.43 -10.86
C ARG A 379 25.92 -11.82 -9.47
N VAL A 380 26.30 -12.54 -8.41
CA VAL A 380 26.31 -12.02 -7.03
C VAL A 380 27.25 -10.82 -6.88
N ARG A 381 28.48 -10.92 -7.41
CA ARG A 381 29.45 -9.80 -7.36
C ARG A 381 28.99 -8.59 -8.16
N ASP A 382 28.46 -8.82 -9.36
CA ASP A 382 27.96 -7.75 -10.23
C ASP A 382 26.78 -7.04 -9.56
N THR A 383 25.86 -7.80 -8.95
CA THR A 383 24.74 -7.25 -8.17
C THR A 383 25.25 -6.42 -6.98
N ALA A 384 26.17 -6.98 -6.17
CA ALA A 384 26.74 -6.26 -5.04
C ALA A 384 27.48 -4.98 -5.45
N LYS A 385 28.05 -4.94 -6.67
CA LYS A 385 28.65 -3.72 -7.23
C LYS A 385 27.56 -2.70 -7.59
N SER A 386 26.49 -3.12 -8.25
CA SER A 386 25.37 -2.22 -8.62
C SER A 386 24.72 -1.56 -7.40
N TRP A 387 24.60 -2.26 -6.27
CA TRP A 387 24.06 -1.70 -5.03
C TRP A 387 24.93 -0.62 -4.37
N LYS A 388 26.15 -0.38 -4.88
CA LYS A 388 26.95 0.78 -4.45
C LYS A 388 26.46 2.09 -5.06
N GLU A 389 25.66 2.03 -6.12
CA GLU A 389 25.12 3.17 -6.86
C GLU A 389 23.60 2.98 -6.96
N ILE A 390 22.85 3.56 -6.01
CA ILE A 390 21.39 3.44 -5.95
C ILE A 390 20.73 4.77 -6.32
N PHE A 391 19.58 4.70 -6.98
CA PHE A 391 18.86 5.89 -7.45
C PHE A 391 17.44 5.92 -6.88
N PHE A 392 17.07 7.08 -6.34
CA PHE A 392 15.78 7.34 -5.74
C PHE A 392 14.97 8.34 -6.55
N MET A 393 13.65 8.18 -6.51
CA MET A 393 12.66 9.15 -6.95
C MET A 393 11.95 9.69 -5.72
N GLU A 394 11.64 10.99 -5.68
CA GLU A 394 10.76 11.58 -4.66
C GLU A 394 9.30 11.25 -5.01
N LEU A 395 8.55 10.68 -4.07
CA LEU A 395 7.14 10.37 -4.29
C LEU A 395 6.31 11.62 -3.98
N ALA A 396 5.57 12.11 -4.96
CA ALA A 396 4.58 13.17 -4.77
C ALA A 396 3.18 12.57 -4.78
N LEU A 397 2.33 13.07 -3.87
CA LEU A 397 0.93 12.69 -3.80
C LEU A 397 0.20 13.34 -4.98
N TYR A 398 -0.22 12.50 -5.94
CA TYR A 398 -1.11 12.89 -7.01
C TYR A 398 -2.46 12.22 -6.80
N ALA A 399 -3.52 12.85 -7.32
CA ALA A 399 -4.73 12.09 -7.64
C ALA A 399 -4.30 10.92 -8.54
N ASP A 400 -4.85 9.73 -8.30
CA ASP A 400 -4.55 8.49 -9.03
C ASP A 400 -4.63 8.73 -10.55
N THR A 401 -3.47 8.94 -11.18
CA THR A 401 -3.38 9.42 -12.56
C THR A 401 -2.41 8.58 -13.36
N LEU A 402 -2.79 8.30 -14.60
CA LEU A 402 -1.98 7.54 -15.56
C LEU A 402 -1.41 8.50 -16.62
N THR A 403 -0.24 8.19 -17.17
CA THR A 403 0.19 8.82 -18.43
C THR A 403 -0.43 8.09 -19.62
N GLN A 404 -0.64 8.82 -20.72
CA GLN A 404 -1.15 8.24 -21.97
C GLN A 404 -0.23 7.14 -22.51
N ASP A 405 1.10 7.33 -22.46
CA ASP A 405 2.06 6.30 -22.87
C ASP A 405 1.93 5.02 -22.05
N TYR A 406 1.66 5.13 -20.74
CA TYR A 406 1.47 3.96 -19.88
C TYR A 406 0.18 3.22 -20.23
N ASP A 407 -0.94 3.93 -20.40
CA ASP A 407 -2.23 3.33 -20.77
C ASP A 407 -2.14 2.62 -22.13
N MET A 408 -1.51 3.24 -23.12
CA MET A 408 -1.27 2.64 -24.43
C MET A 408 -0.38 1.40 -24.35
N TRP A 409 0.75 1.49 -23.65
CA TRP A 409 1.64 0.35 -23.43
C TRP A 409 0.92 -0.79 -22.72
N ARG A 410 0.15 -0.50 -21.67
CA ARG A 410 -0.52 -1.51 -20.86
C ARG A 410 -1.57 -2.29 -21.67
N LYS A 411 -2.29 -1.63 -22.58
CA LYS A 411 -3.24 -2.25 -23.51
C LYS A 411 -2.58 -3.14 -24.56
N GLN A 412 -1.35 -2.81 -24.96
CA GLN A 412 -0.58 -3.54 -25.98
C GLN A 412 0.34 -4.62 -25.38
N ARG A 413 0.62 -4.52 -24.07
CA ARG A 413 1.56 -5.37 -23.35
C ARG A 413 1.16 -6.85 -23.47
N VAL A 414 2.12 -7.68 -23.87
CA VAL A 414 1.98 -9.13 -23.81
C VAL A 414 2.01 -9.53 -22.34
N ASN A 415 0.85 -9.89 -21.78
CA ASN A 415 0.81 -10.51 -20.47
C ASN A 415 1.19 -11.98 -20.61
N SER A 416 2.01 -12.49 -19.69
CA SER A 416 2.32 -13.91 -19.66
C SER A 416 1.14 -14.77 -19.17
N GLN A 417 0.03 -14.14 -18.80
CA GLN A 417 -1.17 -14.78 -18.24
C GLN A 417 -2.29 -14.81 -19.27
N GLN A 418 -2.77 -16.01 -19.60
CA GLN A 418 -4.11 -16.22 -20.14
C GLN A 418 -5.00 -16.74 -19.01
N ILE A 419 -5.89 -15.90 -18.49
CA ILE A 419 -6.92 -16.32 -17.54
C ILE A 419 -8.23 -16.39 -18.32
N SER A 420 -8.83 -17.58 -18.37
CA SER A 420 -10.14 -17.77 -19.00
C SER A 420 -11.22 -17.04 -18.20
N SER A 421 -12.07 -16.29 -18.92
CA SER A 421 -13.25 -15.62 -18.36
C SER A 421 -14.17 -16.65 -17.71
N THR A 422 -14.44 -16.49 -16.41
CA THR A 422 -15.49 -17.23 -15.69
C THR A 422 -16.79 -16.44 -15.68
N ASN A 423 -17.91 -17.11 -15.96
CA ASN A 423 -19.26 -16.51 -16.01
C ASN A 423 -19.84 -16.14 -14.62
N TYR A 424 -19.03 -16.18 -13.56
CA TYR A 424 -19.44 -15.89 -12.19
C TYR A 424 -18.79 -14.59 -11.72
N THR A 425 -19.62 -13.57 -11.54
CA THR A 425 -19.23 -12.27 -10.98
C THR A 425 -19.45 -12.31 -9.47
N ALA A 426 -18.43 -12.67 -8.69
CA ALA A 426 -18.46 -12.42 -7.25
C ALA A 426 -18.10 -10.94 -7.03
N GLN A 427 -19.02 -10.18 -6.44
CA GLN A 427 -18.65 -8.88 -5.88
C GLN A 427 -17.71 -9.12 -4.70
N ASN A 428 -16.74 -8.22 -4.52
CA ASN A 428 -15.96 -8.18 -3.29
C ASN A 428 -16.95 -8.11 -2.11
N PRO A 429 -17.01 -9.11 -1.22
CA PRO A 429 -18.06 -9.22 -0.21
C PRO A 429 -17.85 -8.19 0.92
N PHE A 430 -16.85 -7.33 0.74
CA PHE A 430 -16.34 -6.36 1.70
C PHE A 430 -16.36 -4.94 1.14
N LEU A 431 -17.11 -4.72 0.05
CA LEU A 431 -17.57 -3.38 -0.35
C LEU A 431 -18.68 -2.93 0.63
N GLU A 432 -18.29 -2.47 1.82
CA GLU A 432 -19.21 -1.64 2.63
C GLU A 432 -19.41 -0.29 1.92
N GLU A 433 -20.57 0.36 2.17
CA GLU A 433 -20.79 1.73 1.70
C GLU A 433 -19.66 2.62 2.20
N MET A 434 -18.87 3.13 1.25
CA MET A 434 -17.77 4.03 1.54
C MET A 434 -18.28 5.25 2.31
N PRO A 435 -17.68 5.59 3.46
CA PRO A 435 -17.90 6.90 4.09
C PRO A 435 -17.64 7.99 3.06
N SER A 436 -18.42 9.08 3.11
CA SER A 436 -18.24 10.19 2.17
C SER A 436 -16.80 10.71 2.17
N GLU A 437 -16.30 11.24 1.06
CA GLU A 437 -14.94 11.83 1.00
C GLU A 437 -14.72 12.88 2.10
N LEU A 438 -15.78 13.57 2.51
CA LEU A 438 -15.78 14.54 3.60
C LEU A 438 -15.55 13.87 4.97
N GLU A 439 -16.16 12.72 5.22
CA GLU A 439 -16.02 11.97 6.47
C GLU A 439 -14.62 11.34 6.59
N ILE A 440 -14.10 10.85 5.46
CA ILE A 440 -12.71 10.39 5.34
C ILE A 440 -11.74 11.54 5.68
N ALA A 441 -11.91 12.69 5.04
CA ALA A 441 -11.06 13.86 5.29
C ALA A 441 -11.12 14.33 6.75
N ARG A 442 -12.29 14.21 7.41
CA ARG A 442 -12.45 14.52 8.84
C ARG A 442 -11.69 13.54 9.74
N GLN A 443 -11.82 12.24 9.52
CA GLN A 443 -11.10 11.21 10.30
C GLN A 443 -9.58 11.30 10.10
N GLU A 444 -9.14 11.54 8.87
CA GLU A 444 -7.73 11.79 8.55
C GLU A 444 -7.21 13.04 9.27
N PHE A 445 -7.99 14.11 9.26
CA PHE A 445 -7.66 15.34 9.97
C PHE A 445 -7.50 15.10 11.47
N ASP A 446 -8.47 14.44 12.11
CA ASP A 446 -8.43 14.16 13.55
C ASP A 446 -7.21 13.31 13.94
N THR A 447 -6.83 12.36 13.07
CA THR A 447 -5.64 11.53 13.29
C THR A 447 -4.36 12.31 13.10
N LEU A 448 -4.28 13.13 12.06
CA LEU A 448 -3.14 14.03 11.86
C LEU A 448 -2.97 14.98 13.06
N GLN A 449 -4.07 15.44 13.68
CA GLN A 449 -3.99 16.24 14.90
C GLN A 449 -3.40 15.46 16.07
N GLU A 450 -3.84 14.22 16.29
CA GLU A 450 -3.29 13.36 17.34
C GLU A 450 -1.80 13.06 17.09
N GLU A 451 -1.43 12.71 15.86
CA GLU A 451 -0.02 12.48 15.50
C GLU A 451 0.84 13.73 15.69
N ASN A 452 0.32 14.91 15.35
CA ASN A 452 1.02 16.17 15.57
C ASN A 452 1.26 16.42 17.07
N TYR A 453 0.27 16.11 17.91
CA TYR A 453 0.41 16.18 19.36
C TYR A 453 1.46 15.20 19.89
N GLN A 454 1.46 13.95 19.42
CA GLN A 454 2.46 12.94 19.79
C GLN A 454 3.88 13.33 19.34
N LEU A 455 4.03 13.81 18.10
CA LEU A 455 5.31 14.32 17.60
C LEU A 455 5.83 15.48 18.44
N LYS A 456 4.96 16.39 18.90
CA LYS A 456 5.34 17.49 19.78
C LYS A 456 5.90 16.99 21.11
N ILE A 457 5.29 15.96 21.68
CA ILE A 457 5.81 15.30 22.89
C ILE A 457 7.16 14.65 22.59
N GLU A 458 7.30 13.92 21.48
CA GLU A 458 8.54 13.24 21.12
C GLU A 458 9.70 14.23 20.92
N VAL A 459 9.46 15.32 20.19
CA VAL A 459 10.43 16.40 20.00
C VAL A 459 10.86 16.99 21.34
N GLN A 460 9.92 17.19 22.27
CA GLN A 460 10.22 17.72 23.60
C GLN A 460 11.04 16.72 24.44
N VAL A 461 10.70 15.43 24.40
CA VAL A 461 11.46 14.37 25.06
C VAL A 461 12.89 14.29 24.52
N GLU A 462 13.05 14.31 23.20
CA GLU A 462 14.36 14.21 22.55
C GLU A 462 15.22 15.46 22.82
N ARG A 463 14.58 16.64 22.88
CA ARG A 463 15.23 17.87 23.35
C ARG A 463 15.74 17.73 24.78
N SER A 464 14.91 17.27 25.72
CA SER A 464 15.33 17.06 27.11
C SER A 464 16.44 16.02 27.25
N ARG A 465 16.42 14.95 26.45
CA ARG A 465 17.51 13.95 26.38
C ARG A 465 18.81 14.59 25.88
N THR A 466 18.73 15.38 24.83
CA THR A 466 19.88 16.10 24.26
C THR A 466 20.48 17.08 25.27
N GLU A 467 19.64 17.84 25.99
CA GLU A 467 20.06 18.74 27.06
C GLU A 467 20.72 18.00 28.24
N LYS A 468 20.27 16.77 28.54
CA LYS A 468 20.93 15.91 29.55
C LYS A 468 22.31 15.47 29.09
N VAL A 469 22.43 14.95 27.86
CA VAL A 469 23.71 14.53 27.28
C VAL A 469 24.69 15.70 27.21
N GLN A 470 24.20 16.89 26.86
CA GLN A 470 25.02 18.10 26.82
C GLN A 470 25.55 18.49 28.21
N ARG A 471 24.74 18.36 29.27
CA ARG A 471 25.17 18.57 30.66
C ARG A 471 26.22 17.55 31.09
N GLU A 472 26.01 16.27 30.80
CA GLU A 472 26.97 15.21 31.10
C GLU A 472 28.31 15.43 30.37
N ALA A 473 28.26 15.85 29.10
CA ALA A 473 29.45 16.20 28.33
C ALA A 473 30.21 17.40 28.92
N GLU A 474 29.52 18.40 29.47
CA GLU A 474 30.16 19.53 30.15
C GLU A 474 30.81 19.11 31.47
N ILE A 475 30.19 18.21 32.24
CA ILE A 475 30.79 17.63 33.46
C ILE A 475 32.08 16.91 33.11
N VAL A 476 32.05 15.99 32.13
CA VAL A 476 33.24 15.25 31.69
C VAL A 476 34.34 16.19 31.18
N ARG A 477 33.97 17.27 30.49
CA ARG A 477 34.90 18.32 30.03
C ARG A 477 35.54 19.08 31.20
N ASN A 478 34.80 19.32 32.28
CA ASN A 478 35.33 19.95 33.49
C ASN A 478 36.27 19.02 34.26
N ASP A 479 35.88 17.77 34.46
CA ASP A 479 36.73 16.76 35.12
C ASP A 479 38.07 16.60 34.38
N LEU A 480 38.03 16.62 33.05
CA LEU A 480 39.25 16.57 32.22
C LEU A 480 40.15 17.80 32.43
N ARG A 481 39.57 19.00 32.60
CA ARG A 481 40.32 20.23 32.91
C ARG A 481 40.98 20.16 34.29
N ASP A 482 40.27 19.68 35.30
CA ASP A 482 40.78 19.54 36.66
C ASP A 482 41.93 18.51 36.72
N LEU A 483 41.74 17.37 36.08
CA LEU A 483 42.77 16.34 35.98
C LEU A 483 44.03 16.84 35.25
N HIS A 484 43.86 17.72 34.26
CA HIS A 484 44.98 18.39 33.59
C HIS A 484 45.73 19.37 34.52
N LEU A 485 45.00 20.13 35.35
CA LEU A 485 45.58 21.04 36.33
C LEU A 485 46.32 20.28 37.44
N GLU A 486 45.77 19.16 37.90
CA GLU A 486 46.37 18.30 38.91
C GLU A 486 47.64 17.62 38.39
N ASN A 487 47.63 17.14 37.13
CA ASN A 487 48.83 16.66 36.45
C ASN A 487 49.92 17.74 36.38
N LYS A 488 49.55 19.00 36.10
CA LYS A 488 50.49 20.14 36.10
C LYS A 488 51.08 20.38 37.49
N LYS A 489 50.28 20.28 38.55
CA LYS A 489 50.76 20.37 39.94
C LYS A 489 51.72 19.24 40.27
N LEU A 490 51.36 17.99 39.98
CA LEU A 490 52.22 16.81 40.20
C LEU A 490 53.58 16.95 39.49
N ARG A 491 53.58 17.43 38.24
CA ARG A 491 54.82 17.72 37.50
C ARG A 491 55.70 18.76 38.19
N ASN A 492 55.10 19.81 38.74
CA ASN A 492 55.83 20.84 39.48
C ASN A 492 56.34 20.30 40.83
N THR A 493 55.56 19.47 41.52
CA THR A 493 55.97 18.82 42.77
C THR A 493 57.14 17.87 42.55
N ILE A 494 57.09 17.00 41.52
CA ILE A 494 58.19 16.11 41.13
C ILE A 494 59.46 16.91 40.81
N LYS A 495 59.31 18.06 40.14
CA LYS A 495 60.44 18.96 39.82
C LYS A 495 61.08 19.57 41.08
N ASN A 496 60.32 19.73 42.16
CA ASN A 496 60.75 20.41 43.39
C ASN A 496 61.16 19.43 44.51
N SER A 497 60.65 18.20 44.52
CA SER A 497 60.99 17.16 45.50
C SER A 497 62.23 16.38 45.06
N GLY A 498 63.42 16.94 45.29
CA GLY A 498 64.66 16.20 45.14
C GLY A 498 64.77 15.10 46.21
N LEU A 499 64.30 13.88 45.90
CA LEU A 499 64.39 12.72 46.80
C LEU A 499 64.72 11.43 46.01
N GLY A 500 65.98 10.97 46.14
CA GLY A 500 66.29 9.59 46.50
C GLY A 500 66.07 8.42 45.53
N LYS A 501 65.94 8.62 44.21
CA LYS A 501 66.08 7.51 43.22
C LYS A 501 67.31 7.72 42.33
N SER A 502 67.88 6.66 41.78
CA SER A 502 69.05 6.77 40.91
C SER A 502 68.67 7.48 39.59
N THR A 503 69.63 8.20 38.99
CA THR A 503 69.42 9.02 37.78
C THR A 503 68.91 8.23 36.58
N ALA A 504 69.09 6.90 36.56
CA ALA A 504 68.60 6.02 35.50
C ALA A 504 67.11 5.67 35.66
N GLU A 505 66.68 5.34 36.87
CA GLU A 505 65.27 5.06 37.19
C GLU A 505 64.40 6.30 36.98
N TRP A 506 64.91 7.48 37.37
CA TRP A 506 64.23 8.76 37.08
C TRP A 506 64.07 9.01 35.57
N ARG A 507 65.06 8.64 34.74
CA ARG A 507 64.96 8.84 33.28
C ARG A 507 63.91 7.93 32.66
N GLU A 508 63.84 6.68 33.10
CA GLU A 508 62.85 5.73 32.60
C GLU A 508 61.43 6.11 33.04
N GLU A 509 61.26 6.49 34.29
CA GLU A 509 59.97 6.91 34.84
C GLU A 509 59.50 8.24 34.23
N ILE A 510 60.40 9.21 34.01
CA ILE A 510 60.09 10.44 33.26
C ILE A 510 59.74 10.13 31.80
N SER A 511 60.42 9.17 31.15
CA SER A 511 60.11 8.76 29.78
C SER A 511 58.72 8.11 29.68
N ASN A 512 58.38 7.22 30.62
CA ASN A 512 57.08 6.56 30.69
C ASN A 512 55.95 7.56 30.99
N ILE A 513 56.16 8.50 31.93
CA ILE A 513 55.20 9.58 32.23
C ILE A 513 55.04 10.52 31.03
N LYS A 514 56.11 10.81 30.29
CA LYS A 514 56.06 11.65 29.09
C LYS A 514 55.31 10.96 27.95
N GLY A 515 55.53 9.66 27.74
CA GLY A 515 54.78 8.85 26.77
C GLY A 515 53.30 8.74 27.13
N GLY A 516 52.98 8.51 28.41
CA GLY A 516 51.61 8.52 28.91
C GLY A 516 50.92 9.86 28.72
N MET A 517 51.62 10.97 28.97
CA MET A 517 51.05 12.31 28.77
C MET A 517 50.75 12.60 27.30
N GLU A 518 51.66 12.27 26.37
CA GLU A 518 51.41 12.49 24.94
C GLU A 518 50.25 11.63 24.42
N PHE A 519 50.11 10.40 24.93
CA PHE A 519 48.95 9.55 24.65
C PHE A 519 47.64 10.18 25.13
N TRP A 520 47.58 10.62 26.39
CA TRP A 520 46.37 11.25 26.94
C TRP A 520 46.05 12.60 26.31
N LYS A 521 47.06 13.37 25.94
CA LYS A 521 46.92 14.64 25.21
C LYS A 521 46.36 14.42 23.80
N GLY A 522 46.82 13.39 23.09
CA GLY A 522 46.26 12.99 21.80
C GLY A 522 44.81 12.52 21.92
N LYS A 523 44.48 11.75 22.98
CA LYS A 523 43.11 11.30 23.26
C LYS A 523 42.17 12.46 23.60
N ALA A 524 42.61 13.41 24.43
CA ALA A 524 41.86 14.61 24.79
C ALA A 524 41.57 15.48 23.56
N LYS A 525 42.59 15.73 22.72
CA LYS A 525 42.41 16.50 21.47
C LYS A 525 41.41 15.84 20.52
N LYS A 526 41.48 14.51 20.37
CA LYS A 526 40.53 13.76 19.53
C LYS A 526 39.09 13.84 20.07
N GLU A 527 38.92 13.88 21.38
CA GLU A 527 37.60 14.02 22.01
C GLU A 527 37.07 15.46 21.91
N GLU A 528 37.95 16.45 21.98
CA GLU A 528 37.62 17.86 21.75
C GLU A 528 37.19 18.10 20.29
N GLU A 529 37.88 17.51 19.31
CA GLU A 529 37.50 17.56 17.89
C GLU A 529 36.14 16.90 17.64
N LYS A 530 35.86 15.75 18.27
CA LYS A 530 34.53 15.12 18.21
C LYS A 530 33.44 16.00 18.83
N ALA A 531 33.71 16.62 19.98
CA ALA A 531 32.76 17.49 20.66
C ALA A 531 32.49 18.76 19.83
N ALA A 532 33.50 19.33 19.18
CA ALA A 532 33.34 20.46 18.27
C ALA A 532 32.51 20.08 17.03
N HIS A 533 32.76 18.90 16.44
CA HIS A 533 31.92 18.37 15.35
C HIS A 533 30.47 18.17 15.78
N ALA A 534 30.23 17.57 16.95
CA ALA A 534 28.89 17.39 17.50
C ALA A 534 28.19 18.73 17.74
N ALA A 535 28.89 19.74 18.27
CA ALA A 535 28.32 21.07 18.49
C ALA A 535 27.93 21.79 17.18
N ILE A 536 28.72 21.63 16.11
CA ILE A 536 28.41 22.19 14.78
C ILE A 536 27.18 21.49 14.17
N GLU A 537 27.13 20.16 14.24
CA GLU A 537 25.96 19.35 13.85
C GLU A 537 24.69 19.81 14.59
N LEU A 538 24.80 20.01 15.91
CA LEU A 538 23.69 20.43 16.74
C LEU A 538 23.19 21.83 16.36
N ARG A 539 24.11 22.74 16.04
CA ARG A 539 23.77 24.10 15.60
C ARG A 539 23.07 24.10 14.25
N LYS A 540 23.46 23.22 13.32
CA LYS A 540 22.76 23.02 12.04
C LYS A 540 21.33 22.52 12.27
N LYS A 541 21.17 21.48 13.09
CA LYS A 541 19.84 20.94 13.44
C LYS A 541 18.95 21.97 14.13
N ASN A 542 19.51 22.85 14.96
CA ASN A 542 18.73 23.90 15.63
C ASN A 542 18.24 24.98 14.66
N VAL A 543 19.05 25.34 13.66
CA VAL A 543 18.62 26.26 12.59
C VAL A 543 17.56 25.62 11.71
N GLU A 544 17.72 24.34 11.33
CA GLU A 544 16.69 23.57 10.61
C GLU A 544 15.38 23.53 11.40
N TYR A 545 15.46 23.33 12.72
CA TYR A 545 14.29 23.36 13.60
C TYR A 545 13.59 24.72 13.63
N GLU A 546 14.34 25.82 13.71
CA GLU A 546 13.78 27.18 13.70
C GLU A 546 13.04 27.48 12.38
N ILE A 547 13.62 27.06 11.25
CA ILE A 547 12.99 27.19 9.92
C ILE A 547 11.69 26.40 9.87
N VAL A 548 11.71 25.12 10.25
CA VAL A 548 10.53 24.25 10.27
C VAL A 548 9.44 24.81 11.22
N THR A 549 9.84 25.40 12.35
CA THR A 549 8.89 25.99 13.30
C THR A 549 8.20 27.24 12.73
N ALA A 550 8.95 28.08 11.99
CA ALA A 550 8.38 29.25 11.32
C ALA A 550 7.44 28.86 10.17
N GLU A 551 7.84 27.87 9.36
CA GLU A 551 6.99 27.30 8.31
C GLU A 551 5.71 26.67 8.88
N PHE A 552 5.81 26.00 10.02
CA PHE A 552 4.67 25.44 10.73
C PHE A 552 3.69 26.52 11.21
N ALA A 553 4.18 27.60 11.80
CA ALA A 553 3.34 28.70 12.24
C ALA A 553 2.57 29.33 11.06
N ASN A 554 3.24 29.45 9.90
CA ASN A 554 2.60 29.98 8.70
C ASN A 554 1.55 29.01 8.14
N SER A 555 1.88 27.72 8.04
CA SER A 555 0.95 26.68 7.58
C SER A 555 -0.27 26.53 8.51
N GLN A 556 -0.09 26.70 9.83
CA GLN A 556 -1.19 26.69 10.80
C GLN A 556 -2.17 27.86 10.57
N SER A 557 -1.65 29.04 10.25
CA SER A 557 -2.47 30.21 9.92
C SER A 557 -3.28 29.99 8.64
N GLU A 558 -2.63 29.50 7.57
CA GLU A 558 -3.30 29.15 6.31
C GLU A 558 -4.39 28.09 6.52
N HIS A 559 -4.10 27.08 7.35
CA HIS A 559 -5.05 26.03 7.65
C HIS A 559 -6.27 26.53 8.43
N GLN A 560 -6.10 27.44 9.39
CA GLN A 560 -7.23 28.05 10.10
C GLN A 560 -8.12 28.87 9.16
N GLU A 561 -7.52 29.54 8.17
CA GLU A 561 -8.25 30.28 7.15
C GLU A 561 -9.04 29.33 6.22
N LEU A 562 -8.41 28.26 5.74
CA LEU A 562 -9.09 27.22 4.97
C LEU A 562 -10.26 26.60 5.75
N LYS A 563 -10.07 26.32 7.04
CA LYS A 563 -11.12 25.77 7.91
C LYS A 563 -12.33 26.71 8.06
N ARG A 564 -12.12 28.04 8.07
CA ARG A 564 -13.24 29.00 8.01
C ARG A 564 -13.95 28.92 6.67
N ARG A 565 -13.21 28.95 5.56
CA ARG A 565 -13.79 28.88 4.21
C ARG A 565 -14.60 27.62 3.98
N THR A 566 -14.11 26.46 4.43
CA THR A 566 -14.86 25.20 4.34
C THR A 566 -16.18 25.30 5.11
N ARG A 567 -16.17 25.87 6.32
CA ARG A 567 -17.40 26.06 7.11
C ARG A 567 -18.39 27.00 6.42
N ASP A 568 -17.89 28.06 5.80
CA ASP A 568 -18.74 29.00 5.04
C ASP A 568 -19.34 28.33 3.80
N LEU A 569 -18.56 27.51 3.09
CA LEU A 569 -19.02 26.72 1.95
C LEU A 569 -20.06 25.67 2.36
N GLU A 570 -19.87 24.97 3.48
CA GLU A 570 -20.82 24.01 4.05
C GLU A 570 -22.16 24.71 4.36
N ASN A 571 -22.12 25.87 5.00
CA ASN A 571 -23.31 26.67 5.29
C ASN A 571 -24.03 27.13 4.00
N MET A 572 -23.26 27.53 2.97
CA MET A 572 -23.84 27.90 1.67
C MET A 572 -24.48 26.70 0.96
N LEU A 573 -23.82 25.54 0.97
CA LEU A 573 -24.35 24.30 0.39
C LEU A 573 -25.66 23.89 1.08
N GLN A 574 -25.70 23.94 2.41
CA GLN A 574 -26.91 23.63 3.18
C GLN A 574 -28.07 24.61 2.85
N SER A 575 -27.76 25.90 2.71
CA SER A 575 -28.73 26.91 2.26
C SER A 575 -29.24 26.63 0.83
N ARG A 576 -28.35 26.26 -0.09
CA ARG A 576 -28.71 25.90 -1.46
C ARG A 576 -29.54 24.63 -1.53
N GLN A 577 -29.23 23.62 -0.71
CA GLN A 577 -30.03 22.40 -0.61
C GLN A 577 -31.46 22.73 -0.16
N GLN A 578 -31.61 23.55 0.89
CA GLN A 578 -32.93 23.99 1.36
C GLN A 578 -33.72 24.76 0.28
N GLN A 579 -33.03 25.56 -0.55
CA GLN A 579 -33.67 26.23 -1.71
C GLN A 579 -34.16 25.24 -2.76
N LEU A 580 -33.38 24.21 -3.07
CA LEU A 580 -33.76 23.17 -4.02
C LEU A 580 -34.96 22.37 -3.52
N ASP A 581 -34.97 21.98 -2.24
CA ASP A 581 -36.08 21.22 -1.64
C ASP A 581 -37.39 22.03 -1.67
N ASN A 582 -37.32 23.34 -1.40
CA ASN A 582 -38.48 24.24 -1.48
C ASN A 582 -39.01 24.37 -2.93
N LEU A 583 -38.11 24.44 -3.92
CA LEU A 583 -38.49 24.51 -5.33
C LEU A 583 -39.10 23.19 -5.82
N LEU A 584 -38.54 22.06 -5.39
CA LEU A 584 -39.06 20.73 -5.71
C LEU A 584 -40.50 20.60 -5.23
N LYS A 585 -40.75 20.98 -3.97
CA LYS A 585 -42.09 20.96 -3.38
C LYS A 585 -43.09 21.87 -4.12
N ALA A 586 -42.65 23.07 -4.50
CA ALA A 586 -43.50 23.98 -5.28
C ALA A 586 -43.84 23.43 -6.68
N LEU A 587 -42.90 22.69 -7.30
CA LEU A 587 -43.13 22.01 -8.57
C LEU A 587 -44.11 20.84 -8.42
N GLU A 588 -43.98 20.04 -7.36
CA GLU A 588 -44.93 18.97 -7.03
C GLU A 588 -46.35 19.52 -6.84
N GLU A 589 -46.52 20.59 -6.06
CA GLU A 589 -47.83 21.24 -5.85
C GLU A 589 -48.43 21.81 -7.16
N LYS A 590 -47.59 22.34 -8.04
CA LYS A 590 -47.98 22.81 -9.38
C LYS A 590 -48.43 21.65 -10.27
N ASN A 591 -47.73 20.52 -10.21
CA ASN A 591 -48.05 19.35 -11.02
C ASN A 591 -49.37 18.73 -10.58
N ASP A 592 -49.58 18.61 -9.27
CA ASP A 592 -50.86 18.17 -8.69
C ASP A 592 -52.03 19.09 -9.10
N GLN A 593 -51.76 20.39 -9.24
CA GLN A 593 -52.77 21.33 -9.75
C GLN A 593 -53.08 21.09 -11.22
N TYR A 594 -52.08 20.85 -12.06
CA TYR A 594 -52.31 20.52 -13.47
C TYR A 594 -53.09 19.23 -13.64
N ASP A 595 -52.80 18.20 -12.85
CA ASP A 595 -53.55 16.93 -12.88
C ASP A 595 -55.03 17.14 -12.51
N ARG A 596 -55.32 17.97 -11.49
CA ARG A 596 -56.70 18.34 -11.13
C ARG A 596 -57.41 19.08 -12.25
N ASP A 597 -56.73 20.04 -12.88
CA ASP A 597 -57.30 20.84 -13.96
C ASP A 597 -57.58 19.96 -15.19
N ILE A 598 -56.67 19.06 -15.56
CA ILE A 598 -56.85 18.10 -16.66
C ILE A 598 -58.11 17.25 -16.41
N HIS A 599 -58.25 16.67 -15.21
CA HIS A 599 -59.44 15.86 -14.89
C HIS A 599 -60.75 16.67 -14.94
N ALA A 600 -60.72 17.94 -14.53
CA ALA A 600 -61.89 18.81 -14.63
C ALA A 600 -62.27 19.09 -16.10
N TYR A 601 -61.27 19.33 -16.96
CA TYR A 601 -61.50 19.52 -18.40
C TYR A 601 -62.01 18.24 -19.08
N GLU A 602 -61.44 17.08 -18.76
CA GLU A 602 -61.89 15.77 -19.26
C GLU A 602 -63.36 15.50 -18.90
N GLY A 603 -63.75 15.77 -17.65
CA GLY A 603 -65.15 15.62 -17.20
C GLY A 603 -66.10 16.55 -17.96
N THR A 604 -65.70 17.80 -18.17
CA THR A 604 -66.49 18.78 -18.94
C THR A 604 -66.63 18.35 -20.40
N LEU A 605 -65.56 17.82 -21.00
CA LEU A 605 -65.56 17.33 -22.37
C LEU A 605 -66.51 16.13 -22.53
N GLN A 606 -66.47 15.17 -21.60
CA GLN A 606 -67.39 14.02 -21.60
C GLN A 606 -68.85 14.45 -21.49
N GLU A 607 -69.16 15.44 -20.65
CA GLU A 607 -70.53 15.96 -20.53
C GLU A 607 -71.00 16.60 -21.84
N LYS A 608 -70.13 17.38 -22.50
CA LYS A 608 -70.42 17.98 -23.82
C LYS A 608 -70.59 16.92 -24.91
N GLU A 609 -69.79 15.87 -24.89
CA GLU A 609 -69.88 14.76 -25.84
C GLU A 609 -71.20 13.98 -25.65
N MET A 610 -71.64 13.75 -24.40
CA MET A 610 -72.96 13.18 -24.11
C MET A 610 -74.10 14.06 -24.63
N GLN A 611 -74.04 15.38 -24.41
CA GLN A 611 -75.03 16.33 -24.92
C GLN A 611 -75.08 16.33 -26.46
N LEU A 612 -73.92 16.30 -27.11
CA LEU A 612 -73.82 16.25 -28.57
C LEU A 612 -74.42 14.95 -29.12
N ASN A 613 -74.07 13.81 -28.53
CA ASN A 613 -74.61 12.51 -28.93
C ASN A 613 -76.14 12.43 -28.75
N PHE A 614 -76.67 13.02 -27.67
CA PHE A 614 -78.11 13.14 -27.47
C PHE A 614 -78.78 13.97 -28.57
N LEU A 615 -78.22 15.15 -28.89
CA LEU A 615 -78.72 16.02 -29.97
C LEU A 615 -78.68 15.33 -31.34
N ILE A 616 -77.59 14.62 -31.65
CA ILE A 616 -77.46 13.84 -32.89
C ILE A 616 -78.58 12.80 -32.99
N ASN A 617 -78.90 12.10 -31.90
CA ASN A 617 -79.98 11.11 -31.87
C ASN A 617 -81.36 11.75 -32.05
N GLU A 618 -81.62 12.91 -31.47
CA GLU A 618 -82.88 13.63 -31.68
C GLU A 618 -83.03 14.15 -33.11
N ILE A 619 -81.95 14.67 -33.71
CA ILE A 619 -81.93 15.07 -35.13
C ILE A 619 -82.21 13.86 -36.02
N ARG A 620 -81.61 12.70 -35.73
CA ARG A 620 -81.89 11.44 -36.44
C ARG A 620 -83.36 11.04 -36.38
N LYS A 621 -83.98 11.09 -35.21
CA LYS A 621 -85.42 10.78 -35.04
C LYS A 621 -86.30 11.74 -35.84
N ALA A 622 -86.03 13.05 -35.76
CA ALA A 622 -86.77 14.04 -36.52
C ALA A 622 -86.58 13.84 -38.03
N ALA A 623 -85.36 13.53 -38.47
CA ALA A 623 -85.08 13.22 -39.87
C ALA A 623 -85.84 11.97 -40.33
N MET A 624 -85.90 10.89 -39.54
CA MET A 624 -86.71 9.70 -39.85
C MET A 624 -88.19 10.05 -40.04
N GLN A 625 -88.76 10.91 -39.18
CA GLN A 625 -90.15 11.35 -39.32
C GLN A 625 -90.37 12.17 -40.60
N VAL A 626 -89.46 13.08 -40.93
CA VAL A 626 -89.54 13.89 -42.17
C VAL A 626 -89.43 13.00 -43.41
N VAL A 627 -88.56 11.98 -43.39
CA VAL A 627 -88.46 11.00 -44.48
C VAL A 627 -89.77 10.22 -44.62
N GLN A 628 -90.33 9.72 -43.51
CA GLN A 628 -91.59 8.98 -43.53
C GLN A 628 -92.75 9.84 -44.09
N LEU A 629 -92.90 11.07 -43.61
CA LEU A 629 -93.93 12.00 -44.10
C LEU A 629 -93.72 12.37 -45.58
N SER A 630 -92.46 12.50 -46.01
CA SER A 630 -92.12 12.73 -47.42
C SER A 630 -92.52 11.54 -48.30
N ASP A 631 -92.25 10.32 -47.85
CA ASP A 631 -92.60 9.10 -48.58
C ASP A 631 -94.13 8.91 -48.63
N GLU A 632 -94.84 9.17 -47.53
CA GLU A 632 -96.31 9.16 -47.46
C GLU A 632 -96.95 10.21 -48.39
N ALA A 633 -96.40 11.42 -48.43
CA ALA A 633 -96.84 12.48 -49.34
C ALA A 633 -96.60 12.11 -50.82
N GLU A 634 -95.50 11.41 -51.12
CA GLU A 634 -95.21 10.90 -52.47
C GLU A 634 -96.23 9.83 -52.88
N VAL A 635 -96.63 8.94 -51.96
CA VAL A 635 -97.69 7.94 -52.19
C VAL A 635 -99.06 8.58 -52.39
N LEU A 636 -99.43 9.57 -51.56
CA LEU A 636 -100.70 10.30 -51.69
C LEU A 636 -100.78 11.11 -52.98
N SER A 637 -99.67 11.72 -53.42
CA SER A 637 -99.57 12.42 -54.71
C SER A 637 -99.95 11.53 -55.90
N CYS A 638 -99.63 10.24 -55.84
CA CYS A 638 -100.00 9.26 -56.86
C CYS A 638 -101.51 9.01 -56.96
N GLN A 639 -102.31 9.34 -55.92
CA GLN A 639 -103.76 9.12 -55.87
C GLN A 639 -104.59 10.30 -56.42
N PHE A 640 -104.00 11.47 -56.65
CA PHE A 640 -104.72 12.64 -57.19
C PHE A 640 -104.91 12.55 -58.73
N PRO A 641 -106.10 12.92 -59.26
CA PRO A 641 -106.35 13.01 -60.70
C PRO A 641 -105.44 14.03 -61.40
N PRO A 642 -105.03 13.81 -62.67
CA PRO A 642 -104.11 14.69 -63.40
C PRO A 642 -104.54 16.16 -63.49
N SER A 643 -105.85 16.45 -63.39
CA SER A 643 -106.41 17.80 -63.46
C SER A 643 -106.23 18.65 -62.19
N GLN A 644 -105.86 18.06 -61.04
CA GLN A 644 -105.67 18.79 -59.77
C GLN A 644 -104.19 18.90 -59.34
N ARG A 645 -103.27 18.16 -59.98
CA ARG A 645 -101.84 18.14 -59.64
C ARG A 645 -101.11 19.49 -59.86
N SER A 646 -101.59 20.35 -60.74
CA SER A 646 -100.96 21.66 -60.98
C SER A 646 -101.07 22.62 -59.79
N SER A 647 -102.09 22.48 -58.95
CA SER A 647 -102.31 23.36 -57.78
C SER A 647 -101.46 23.01 -56.55
N ILE A 648 -100.89 21.79 -56.50
CA ILE A 648 -100.15 21.26 -55.33
C ILE A 648 -98.69 20.89 -55.70
N SER A 649 -98.31 20.98 -56.98
CA SER A 649 -96.96 20.64 -57.50
C SER A 649 -95.81 21.29 -56.72
N GLU A 650 -95.91 22.59 -56.45
CA GLU A 650 -94.86 23.37 -55.77
C GLU A 650 -94.66 22.92 -54.32
N PHE A 651 -95.75 22.54 -53.65
CA PHE A 651 -95.70 21.97 -52.29
C PHE A 651 -95.02 20.60 -52.27
N LEU A 652 -95.34 19.72 -53.22
CA LEU A 652 -94.75 18.37 -53.30
C LEU A 652 -93.25 18.40 -53.63
N GLU A 653 -92.82 19.32 -54.49
CA GLU A 653 -91.40 19.50 -54.80
C GLU A 653 -90.61 19.97 -53.57
N GLN A 654 -91.21 20.86 -52.77
CA GLN A 654 -90.62 21.32 -51.52
C GLN A 654 -90.54 20.20 -50.46
N VAL A 655 -91.58 19.37 -50.33
CA VAL A 655 -91.59 18.20 -49.43
C VAL A 655 -90.50 17.20 -49.84
N LYS A 656 -90.38 16.88 -51.13
CA LYS A 656 -89.34 15.98 -51.66
C LYS A 656 -87.93 16.52 -51.44
N LYS A 657 -87.74 17.83 -51.57
CA LYS A 657 -86.47 18.50 -51.27
C LYS A 657 -86.11 18.38 -49.79
N GLN A 658 -87.06 18.59 -48.89
CA GLN A 658 -86.86 18.43 -47.44
C GLN A 658 -86.58 16.97 -47.05
N GLY A 659 -87.30 16.01 -47.64
CA GLY A 659 -87.07 14.57 -47.46
C GLY A 659 -85.66 14.13 -47.91
N ASN A 660 -85.18 14.61 -49.07
CA ASN A 660 -83.83 14.32 -49.55
C ASN A 660 -82.72 14.88 -48.64
N VAL A 661 -82.95 16.03 -48.00
CA VAL A 661 -82.02 16.58 -47.01
C VAL A 661 -82.04 15.72 -45.74
N ALA A 662 -83.23 15.34 -45.26
CA ALA A 662 -83.39 14.50 -44.08
C ALA A 662 -82.76 13.10 -44.24
N ARG A 663 -82.83 12.48 -45.44
CA ARG A 663 -82.17 11.18 -45.73
C ARG A 663 -80.65 11.20 -45.58
N LYS A 664 -79.99 12.36 -45.51
CA LYS A 664 -78.54 12.45 -45.23
C LYS A 664 -78.21 12.28 -43.74
N PHE A 665 -79.20 12.37 -42.87
CA PHE A 665 -79.06 12.32 -41.41
C PHE A 665 -79.57 11.02 -40.81
N VAL A 666 -80.29 10.20 -41.57
CA VAL A 666 -80.72 8.82 -41.24
C VAL A 666 -79.71 7.86 -41.84
#